data_AF-A0A8S9KCL0-F1
#
_entry.id   AF-A0A8S9KCL0-F1
#
_cell.length_a   1.000
_cell.length_b   1.000
_cell.length_c   1.000
_cell.angle_alpha   90.00
_cell.angle_beta   90.00
_cell.angle_gamma   90.00
#
_symmetry.space_group_name_H-M   'P 1'
#
loop_
_entity.id
_entity.type
_entity.pdbx_description
1 polymer ?
#
loop_
_entity_poly.entity_id
_entity_poly.type
_entity_poly.pdbx_seq_one_letter_code
_entity_poly.pdbx_strand_id
1 'polypeptide(L)'
;MEELQRKVAEAIHVLNHDPLSSNRVAANQWLVHFQQTPEAWDVSTSLLTSPIVSLFDLQFFAAQILRRKIQNEASNLQSNAKEALLNALLLAAKRYSSGVPQLLTQICLALSALLLHADLYSKPFDKLMFALQSLQAHDDGNVVLLELLTVLPEEISDSRHVSHQSDLRQELLSHTSMVLDFLLQQSEKQYVSPLYPQHDNRKILRCLLSWVRAGCFSEIPQGAVPSHPLLNYVFNALQGTTFDLAIEVLVELVTRHEDLPRVLLYKVQLLRDTLLKPALINADPKVVSGLACLMSEIGQAAPCLIVEASHEALILTDALLSCVSFPSEDWEIADSTVQFWSTFATYILSLGGNRQNETNRVKDIFLPVLSALVDALVLRAQVDEFTSSDESPGLDLPDGLLHFRNNLLELLVDICQLLHPTTFVSKLFFGGLPSSDVSMPLREIEAKLFALNAVSEVILQEGEAFDFSLIAQLVSAFSVRPSSELKGFLCVVYRSLADVVGSFSRWISVSPSNARPLLLFLAGGISEPICTHACASALRKICEDAPAVIQETSNLDILMWIGECLEQWNLALEDEEEVISAITVILGSVANKELQNKLLTQLLSSSYGVLSTLVDDDVESSGRQNPATYTRMLSSVTRGLYRSVSALIWDISSMGQQVEGGLDPILAYTAGAEIEQLQWSSSQPDWVAIAFSTKLQILRV
;
A
#
# COMPACT_ATOMS: atom_id res chain seq x y z
N MET A 1 -13.34 42.31 32.99
CA MET A 1 -12.06 41.64 32.71
C MET A 1 -11.70 40.59 33.77
N GLU A 2 -11.42 40.97 35.01
CA GLU A 2 -11.04 40.00 36.07
C GLU A 2 -12.12 38.94 36.38
N GLU A 3 -13.40 39.31 36.30
CA GLU A 3 -14.50 38.36 36.51
C GLU A 3 -14.60 37.31 35.39
N LEU A 4 -14.34 37.71 34.14
CA LEU A 4 -14.33 36.79 32.99
C LEU A 4 -13.12 35.87 33.04
N GLN A 5 -11.95 36.37 33.42
CA GLN A 5 -10.75 35.55 33.62
C GLN A 5 -10.98 34.45 34.66
N ARG A 6 -11.68 34.78 35.77
CA ARG A 6 -12.04 33.80 36.79
C ARG A 6 -13.01 32.74 36.28
N LYS A 7 -14.05 33.15 35.52
CA LYS A 7 -15.00 32.21 34.90
C LYS A 7 -14.34 31.28 33.88
N VAL A 8 -13.37 31.79 33.10
CA VAL A 8 -12.58 30.96 32.18
C VAL A 8 -11.71 29.96 32.95
N ALA A 9 -11.04 30.41 34.02
CA ALA A 9 -10.24 29.52 34.87
C ALA A 9 -11.08 28.41 35.53
N GLU A 10 -12.26 28.76 36.04
CA GLU A 10 -13.22 27.82 36.63
C GLU A 10 -13.73 26.81 35.58
N ALA A 11 -14.09 27.27 34.39
CA ALA A 11 -14.57 26.40 33.31
C ALA A 11 -13.49 25.41 32.83
N ILE A 12 -12.23 25.85 32.73
CA ILE A 12 -11.11 24.96 32.37
C ILE A 12 -10.83 23.94 33.48
N HIS A 13 -10.87 24.37 34.74
CA HIS A 13 -10.72 23.46 35.88
C HIS A 13 -11.82 22.39 35.88
N VAL A 14 -13.07 22.76 35.62
CA VAL A 14 -14.18 21.80 35.49
C VAL A 14 -13.96 20.86 34.30
N LEU A 15 -13.51 21.39 33.16
CA LEU A 15 -13.24 20.57 31.97
C LEU A 15 -12.18 19.49 32.23
N ASN A 16 -11.10 19.82 32.93
CA ASN A 16 -9.95 18.94 33.15
C ASN A 16 -10.09 18.02 34.37
N HIS A 17 -10.83 18.43 35.40
CA HIS A 17 -10.80 17.76 36.72
C HIS A 17 -12.16 17.33 37.28
N ASP A 18 -13.29 17.70 36.66
CA ASP A 18 -14.62 17.29 37.16
C ASP A 18 -14.91 15.81 36.83
N PRO A 19 -15.30 14.98 37.82
CA PRO A 19 -15.59 13.57 37.61
C PRO A 19 -16.86 13.33 36.76
N LEU A 20 -17.79 14.29 36.70
CA LEU A 20 -19.06 14.16 35.97
C LEU A 20 -18.89 14.58 34.50
N SER A 21 -19.20 13.67 33.57
CA SER A 21 -19.14 13.95 32.12
C SER A 21 -20.09 15.08 31.70
N SER A 22 -21.25 15.21 32.34
CA SER A 22 -22.22 16.28 32.06
C SER A 22 -21.66 17.68 32.32
N ASN A 23 -20.89 17.85 33.41
CA ASN A 23 -20.29 19.14 33.77
C ASN A 23 -19.16 19.50 32.81
N ARG A 24 -18.34 18.51 32.42
CA ARG A 24 -17.28 18.69 31.41
C ARG A 24 -17.85 19.10 30.05
N VAL A 25 -18.98 18.51 29.63
CA VAL A 25 -19.66 18.90 28.39
C VAL A 25 -20.20 20.33 28.48
N ALA A 26 -20.84 20.70 29.59
CA ALA A 26 -21.34 22.06 29.79
C ALA A 26 -20.21 23.11 29.82
N ALA A 27 -19.10 22.80 30.49
CA ALA A 27 -17.91 23.65 30.50
C ALA A 27 -17.30 23.80 29.09
N ASN A 28 -17.18 22.72 28.33
CA ASN A 28 -16.69 22.76 26.95
C ASN A 28 -17.61 23.60 26.04
N GLN A 29 -18.94 23.42 26.13
CA GLN A 29 -19.91 24.21 25.37
C GLN A 29 -19.80 25.70 25.67
N TRP A 30 -19.64 26.06 26.95
CA TRP A 30 -19.43 27.44 27.35
C TRP A 30 -18.12 28.00 26.81
N LEU A 31 -17.01 27.24 26.87
CA LEU A 31 -15.72 27.64 26.32
C LEU A 31 -15.74 27.80 24.80
N VAL A 32 -16.46 26.94 24.07
CA VAL A 32 -16.67 27.08 22.62
C VAL A 32 -17.47 28.35 22.30
N HIS A 33 -18.49 28.66 23.09
CA HIS A 33 -19.23 29.91 22.92
C HIS A 33 -18.34 31.13 23.22
N PHE A 34 -17.57 31.07 24.30
CA PHE A 34 -16.61 32.12 24.67
C PHE A 34 -15.59 32.39 23.54
N GLN A 35 -15.09 31.37 22.85
CA GLN A 35 -14.16 31.53 21.72
C GLN A 35 -14.69 32.44 20.59
N GLN A 36 -16.01 32.50 20.42
CA GLN A 36 -16.68 33.31 19.39
C GLN A 36 -16.90 34.76 19.82
N THR A 37 -16.73 35.07 21.11
CA THR A 37 -16.97 36.41 21.65
C THR A 37 -15.81 37.38 21.33
N PRO A 38 -16.07 38.70 21.25
CA PRO A 38 -15.01 39.70 21.09
C PRO A 38 -14.12 39.82 22.34
N GLU A 39 -14.67 39.58 23.54
CA GLU A 39 -13.94 39.65 24.80
C GLU A 39 -12.81 38.61 24.91
N ALA A 40 -12.89 37.53 24.13
CA ALA A 40 -11.88 36.48 24.07
C ALA A 40 -10.50 37.00 23.62
N TRP A 41 -10.44 38.08 22.82
CA TRP A 41 -9.19 38.73 22.42
C TRP A 41 -8.44 39.31 23.62
N ASP A 42 -9.12 40.16 24.39
CA ASP A 42 -8.52 40.88 25.52
C ASP A 42 -8.22 39.94 26.69
N VAL A 43 -9.14 39.02 26.99
CA VAL A 43 -8.98 38.06 28.09
C VAL A 43 -7.80 37.14 27.82
N SER A 44 -7.68 36.57 26.63
CA SER A 44 -6.58 35.66 26.28
C SER A 44 -5.23 36.37 26.23
N THR A 45 -5.19 37.59 25.68
CA THR A 45 -3.97 38.42 25.65
C THR A 45 -3.50 38.79 27.06
N SER A 46 -4.44 39.15 27.95
CA SER A 46 -4.14 39.46 29.34
C SER A 46 -3.67 38.22 30.13
N LEU A 47 -4.23 37.05 29.87
CA LEU A 47 -3.82 35.79 30.51
C LEU A 47 -2.38 35.40 30.15
N LEU A 48 -1.94 35.66 28.91
CA LEU A 48 -0.57 35.36 28.47
C LEU A 48 0.46 36.38 28.97
N THR A 49 0.08 37.66 29.06
CA THR A 49 1.00 38.76 29.41
C THR A 49 1.05 39.06 30.91
N SER A 50 0.04 38.65 31.68
CA SER A 50 -0.03 38.90 33.13
C SER A 50 1.00 38.07 33.92
N PRO A 51 1.72 38.68 34.88
CA PRO A 51 2.68 37.96 35.69
C PRO A 51 2.05 37.08 36.78
N ILE A 52 0.76 37.27 37.07
CA ILE A 52 0.09 36.77 38.28
C ILE A 52 -0.53 35.38 38.07
N VAL A 53 -0.81 35.00 36.83
CA VAL A 53 -1.53 33.76 36.49
C VAL A 53 -0.51 32.67 36.11
N SER A 54 -0.37 31.63 36.94
CA SER A 54 0.67 30.59 36.81
C SER A 54 0.15 29.20 36.41
N LEU A 55 -1.09 29.09 35.94
CA LEU A 55 -1.70 27.81 35.56
C LEU A 55 -1.43 27.50 34.09
N PHE A 56 -0.68 26.42 33.83
CA PHE A 56 -0.34 25.97 32.47
C PHE A 56 -1.58 25.78 31.59
N ASP A 57 -2.61 25.09 32.07
CA ASP A 57 -3.85 24.80 31.32
C ASP A 57 -4.54 26.07 30.83
N LEU A 58 -4.56 27.12 31.66
CA LEU A 58 -5.19 28.39 31.36
C LEU A 58 -4.37 29.20 30.33
N GLN A 59 -3.04 29.16 30.44
CA GLN A 59 -2.13 29.81 29.49
C GLN A 59 -2.16 29.10 28.13
N PHE A 60 -2.17 27.76 28.13
CA PHE A 60 -2.23 26.95 26.92
C PHE A 60 -3.55 27.18 26.18
N PHE A 61 -4.67 27.18 26.92
CA PHE A 61 -5.98 27.51 26.36
C PHE A 61 -6.01 28.93 25.79
N ALA A 62 -5.46 29.92 26.49
CA ALA A 62 -5.38 31.29 26.00
C ALA A 62 -4.58 31.40 24.68
N ALA A 63 -3.44 30.71 24.57
CA ALA A 63 -2.67 30.66 23.32
C ALA A 63 -3.45 29.99 22.18
N GLN A 64 -4.15 28.89 22.46
CA GLN A 64 -4.96 28.17 21.47
C GLN A 64 -6.15 29.01 20.97
N ILE A 65 -6.83 29.74 21.86
CA ILE A 65 -7.88 30.68 21.48
C ILE A 65 -7.33 31.75 20.54
N LEU A 66 -6.21 32.38 20.92
CA LEU A 66 -5.64 33.45 20.10
C LEU A 66 -5.27 32.94 18.71
N ARG A 67 -4.59 31.79 18.59
CA ARG A 67 -4.31 31.18 17.28
C ARG A 67 -5.57 31.01 16.45
N ARG A 68 -6.62 30.41 17.02
CA ARG A 68 -7.88 30.12 16.32
C ARG A 68 -8.61 31.40 15.91
N LYS A 69 -8.65 32.41 16.77
CA LYS A 69 -9.30 33.70 16.46
C LYS A 69 -8.53 34.47 15.40
N ILE A 70 -7.20 34.41 15.41
CA ILE A 70 -6.35 35.00 14.36
C ILE A 70 -6.65 34.33 13.01
N GLN A 71 -6.67 32.99 12.96
CA GLN A 71 -6.95 32.26 11.71
C GLN A 71 -8.34 32.58 11.11
N ASN A 72 -9.36 32.84 11.95
CA ASN A 72 -10.73 33.02 11.47
C ASN A 72 -11.16 34.49 11.30
N GLU A 73 -10.64 35.40 12.13
CA GLU A 73 -11.17 36.77 12.28
C GLU A 73 -10.09 37.85 12.00
N ALA A 74 -8.84 37.50 11.69
CA ALA A 74 -7.76 38.50 11.57
C ALA A 74 -7.95 39.50 10.42
N SER A 75 -8.69 39.16 9.37
CA SER A 75 -9.04 40.09 8.29
C SER A 75 -9.89 41.28 8.78
N ASN A 76 -10.64 41.10 9.88
CA ASN A 76 -11.53 42.11 10.43
C ASN A 76 -10.85 43.04 11.46
N LEU A 77 -9.60 42.74 11.86
CA LEU A 77 -8.85 43.53 12.82
C LEU A 77 -8.25 44.79 12.18
N GLN A 78 -8.35 45.92 12.88
CA GLN A 78 -7.66 47.15 12.50
C GLN A 78 -6.13 46.99 12.59
N SER A 79 -5.38 47.70 11.75
CA SER A 79 -3.91 47.61 11.69
C SER A 79 -3.23 47.86 13.05
N ASN A 80 -3.68 48.88 13.79
CA ASN A 80 -3.16 49.18 15.15
C ASN A 80 -3.40 48.03 16.15
N ALA A 81 -4.52 47.32 16.04
CA ALA A 81 -4.85 46.19 16.90
C ALA A 81 -3.96 44.98 16.57
N LYS A 82 -3.62 44.76 15.29
CA LYS A 82 -2.66 43.74 14.87
C LYS A 82 -1.27 44.01 15.44
N GLU A 83 -0.79 45.26 15.41
CA GLU A 83 0.50 45.62 15.99
C GLU A 83 0.55 45.47 17.51
N ALA A 84 -0.52 45.85 18.23
CA ALA A 84 -0.62 45.65 19.67
C ALA A 84 -0.59 44.16 20.03
N LEU A 85 -1.31 43.32 19.27
CA LEU A 85 -1.34 41.87 19.46
C LEU A 85 0.02 41.22 19.16
N LEU A 86 0.71 41.66 18.11
CA LEU A 86 2.07 41.21 17.77
C LEU A 86 3.03 41.45 18.95
N ASN A 87 3.03 42.66 19.50
CA ASN A 87 3.88 43.01 20.65
C ASN A 87 3.53 42.19 21.90
N ALA A 88 2.24 41.96 22.16
CA ALA A 88 1.78 41.16 23.29
C ALA A 88 2.21 39.69 23.17
N LEU A 89 2.11 39.11 21.98
CA LEU A 89 2.56 37.74 21.71
C LEU A 89 4.08 37.61 21.77
N LEU A 90 4.85 38.58 21.27
CA LEU A 90 6.31 38.61 21.42
C LEU A 90 6.74 38.68 22.88
N LEU A 91 6.04 39.48 23.69
CA LEU A 91 6.26 39.55 25.13
C LEU A 91 5.94 38.22 25.82
N ALA A 92 4.83 37.58 25.45
CA ALA A 92 4.47 36.25 25.95
C ALA A 92 5.53 35.20 25.55
N ALA A 93 5.97 35.18 24.29
CA ALA A 93 6.98 34.26 23.79
C ALA A 93 8.30 34.41 24.57
N LYS A 94 8.75 35.65 24.81
CA LYS A 94 9.93 35.91 25.65
C LYS A 94 9.74 35.38 27.08
N ARG A 95 8.56 35.59 27.67
CA ARG A 95 8.25 35.15 29.04
C ARG A 95 8.27 33.62 29.18
N TYR A 96 7.76 32.90 28.19
CA TYR A 96 7.65 31.44 28.24
C TYR A 96 8.78 30.70 27.51
N SER A 97 9.85 31.42 27.14
CA SER A 97 11.05 30.90 26.47
C SER A 97 11.74 29.76 27.25
N SER A 98 11.88 29.91 28.57
CA SER A 98 12.41 28.88 29.48
C SER A 98 11.31 28.00 30.10
N GLY A 99 10.08 28.09 29.60
CA GLY A 99 8.89 27.39 30.13
C GLY A 99 8.60 26.05 29.46
N VAL A 100 7.34 25.60 29.52
CA VAL A 100 6.89 24.35 28.88
C VAL A 100 6.91 24.51 27.35
N PRO A 101 7.60 23.65 26.58
CA PRO A 101 7.74 23.81 25.12
C PRO A 101 6.42 23.91 24.38
N GLN A 102 5.41 23.11 24.77
CA GLN A 102 4.09 23.08 24.13
C GLN A 102 3.39 24.46 24.14
N LEU A 103 3.55 25.22 25.23
CA LEU A 103 2.97 26.55 25.33
C LEU A 103 3.70 27.53 24.39
N LEU A 104 5.04 27.45 24.34
CA LEU A 104 5.83 28.27 23.42
C LEU A 104 5.47 27.98 21.96
N THR A 105 5.34 26.71 21.57
CA THR A 105 4.89 26.31 20.22
C THR A 105 3.53 26.91 19.88
N GLN A 106 2.54 26.87 20.80
CA GLN A 106 1.22 27.48 20.54
C GLN A 106 1.30 29.00 20.39
N ILE A 107 2.15 29.69 21.15
CA ILE A 107 2.37 31.13 21.00
C ILE A 107 3.06 31.44 19.66
N CYS A 108 4.06 30.66 19.27
CA CYS A 108 4.74 30.77 17.98
C CYS A 108 3.79 30.50 16.81
N LEU A 109 2.89 29.52 16.92
CA LEU A 109 1.83 29.26 15.94
C LEU A 109 0.87 30.45 15.82
N ALA A 110 0.47 31.05 16.94
CA ALA A 110 -0.38 32.26 16.93
C ALA A 110 0.34 33.46 16.28
N LEU A 111 1.64 33.63 16.54
CA LEU A 111 2.49 34.63 15.88
C LEU A 111 2.56 34.39 14.37
N SER A 112 2.85 33.15 13.93
CA SER A 112 2.89 32.77 12.52
C SER A 112 1.55 33.04 11.83
N ALA A 113 0.44 32.63 12.44
CA ALA A 113 -0.90 32.89 11.91
C ALA A 113 -1.21 34.39 11.77
N LEU A 114 -0.70 35.23 12.68
CA LEU A 114 -0.87 36.68 12.60
C LEU A 114 -0.10 37.29 11.43
N LEU A 115 1.11 36.79 11.18
CA LEU A 115 1.95 37.22 10.05
C LEU A 115 1.30 36.90 8.69
N LEU A 116 0.61 35.77 8.56
CA LEU A 116 -0.10 35.39 7.33
C LEU A 116 -1.23 36.37 6.95
N HIS A 117 -1.77 37.10 7.93
CA HIS A 117 -2.86 38.05 7.75
C HIS A 117 -2.39 39.51 7.81
N ALA A 118 -1.08 39.75 7.76
CA ALA A 118 -0.49 41.08 7.68
C ALA A 118 -0.44 41.58 6.22
N ASP A 119 -0.47 42.90 6.03
CA ASP A 119 -0.40 43.49 4.69
C ASP A 119 1.00 43.24 4.08
N LEU A 120 1.05 42.60 2.90
CA LEU A 120 2.31 42.24 2.21
C LEU A 120 3.23 43.46 1.97
N TYR A 121 2.65 44.63 1.72
CA TYR A 121 3.39 45.88 1.55
C TYR A 121 4.17 46.32 2.81
N SER A 122 3.82 45.77 3.97
CA SER A 122 4.45 46.11 5.25
C SER A 122 5.67 45.25 5.59
N LYS A 123 6.01 44.28 4.74
CA LYS A 123 7.08 43.28 4.93
C LYS A 123 7.09 42.70 6.35
N PRO A 124 6.08 41.89 6.71
CA PRO A 124 5.88 41.44 8.08
C PRO A 124 7.04 40.58 8.60
N PHE A 125 7.73 39.85 7.72
CA PHE A 125 8.86 39.02 8.10
C PHE A 125 10.10 39.85 8.46
N ASP A 126 10.40 40.93 7.72
CA ASP A 126 11.48 41.87 8.04
C ASP A 126 11.32 42.45 9.46
N LYS A 127 10.11 42.92 9.79
CA LYS A 127 9.80 43.50 11.10
C LYS A 127 9.93 42.48 12.23
N LEU A 128 9.47 41.26 11.99
CA LEU A 128 9.56 40.17 12.97
C LEU A 128 11.02 39.74 13.17
N MET A 129 11.80 39.56 12.10
CA MET A 129 13.22 39.22 12.20
C MET A 129 14.00 40.30 12.94
N PHE A 130 13.74 41.58 12.67
CA PHE A 130 14.35 42.68 13.42
C PHE A 130 13.96 42.65 14.92
N ALA A 131 12.67 42.46 15.22
CA ALA A 131 12.20 42.36 16.59
C ALA A 131 12.86 41.19 17.34
N LEU A 132 13.03 40.04 16.69
CA LEU A 132 13.66 38.87 17.31
C LEU A 132 15.18 38.99 17.43
N GLN A 133 15.86 39.59 16.47
CA GLN A 133 17.29 39.92 16.57
C GLN A 133 17.55 40.85 17.76
N SER A 134 16.66 41.81 18.03
CA SER A 134 16.77 42.66 19.23
C SER A 134 16.60 41.87 20.54
N LEU A 135 15.89 40.74 20.48
CA LEU A 135 15.64 39.84 21.62
C LEU A 135 16.76 38.81 21.82
N GLN A 136 17.54 38.47 20.78
CA GLN A 136 18.72 37.58 20.85
C GLN A 136 19.82 38.07 21.79
N ALA A 137 19.83 39.36 22.16
CA ALA A 137 20.81 39.92 23.10
C ALA A 137 20.68 39.37 24.54
N HIS A 138 19.66 38.55 24.82
CA HIS A 138 19.43 37.87 26.10
C HIS A 138 19.45 36.34 25.85
N ASP A 139 20.06 35.56 26.75
CA ASP A 139 20.33 34.11 26.57
C ASP A 139 19.10 33.29 26.10
N ASP A 140 17.89 33.63 26.57
CA ASP A 140 16.66 32.92 26.25
C ASP A 140 16.04 33.26 24.86
N GLY A 141 16.54 34.29 24.18
CA GLY A 141 15.98 34.78 22.91
C GLY A 141 16.17 33.81 21.73
N ASN A 142 17.23 33.00 21.78
CA ASN A 142 17.53 32.02 20.73
C ASN A 142 16.51 30.88 20.69
N VAL A 143 15.95 30.49 21.84
CA VAL A 143 14.96 29.40 21.93
C VAL A 143 13.65 29.81 21.25
N VAL A 144 13.19 31.04 21.50
CA VAL A 144 11.97 31.59 20.89
C VAL A 144 12.14 31.72 19.38
N LEU A 145 13.28 32.24 18.94
CA LEU A 145 13.56 32.39 17.53
C LEU A 145 13.60 31.04 16.82
N LEU A 146 14.27 30.03 17.40
CA LEU A 146 14.37 28.70 16.81
C LEU A 146 12.99 28.03 16.69
N GLU A 147 12.15 28.14 17.73
CA GLU A 147 10.79 27.60 17.71
C GLU A 147 9.93 28.30 16.64
N LEU A 148 9.98 29.64 16.59
CA LEU A 148 9.22 30.40 15.61
C LEU A 148 9.67 30.11 14.17
N LEU A 149 10.98 30.06 13.92
CA LEU A 149 11.54 29.70 12.63
C LEU A 149 11.19 28.26 12.23
N THR A 150 10.98 27.35 13.19
CA THR A 150 10.53 25.98 12.89
C THR A 150 9.07 25.95 12.46
N VAL A 151 8.20 26.65 13.20
CA VAL A 151 6.75 26.61 13.01
C VAL A 151 6.26 27.45 11.83
N LEU A 152 6.97 28.54 11.53
CA LEU A 152 6.55 29.52 10.53
C LEU A 152 6.39 28.94 9.10
N PRO A 153 7.35 28.17 8.56
CA PRO A 153 7.19 27.55 7.25
C PRO A 153 6.13 26.45 7.22
N GLU A 154 5.93 25.73 8.34
CA GLU A 154 4.87 24.71 8.49
C GLU A 154 3.48 25.34 8.40
N GLU A 155 3.24 26.45 9.13
CA GLU A 155 1.95 27.14 9.11
C GLU A 155 1.62 27.75 7.73
N ILE A 156 2.63 28.27 7.00
CA ILE A 156 2.45 28.74 5.61
C ILE A 156 2.04 27.58 4.70
N SER A 157 2.61 26.39 4.91
CA SER A 157 2.33 25.20 4.08
C SER A 157 0.93 24.65 4.36
N ASP A 158 0.48 24.68 5.61
CA ASP A 158 -0.84 24.19 6.03
C ASP A 158 -1.99 25.15 5.67
N SER A 159 -1.70 26.45 5.49
CA SER A 159 -2.72 27.46 5.19
C SER A 159 -3.25 27.41 3.74
N ARG A 160 -4.13 26.45 3.44
CA ARG A 160 -4.75 26.26 2.10
C ARG A 160 -5.70 27.38 1.65
N HIS A 161 -5.98 28.38 2.49
CA HIS A 161 -7.04 29.38 2.28
C HIS A 161 -6.53 30.80 2.00
N VAL A 162 -5.21 31.03 1.93
CA VAL A 162 -4.64 32.36 1.70
C VAL A 162 -4.31 32.53 0.21
N SER A 163 -4.99 33.47 -0.47
CA SER A 163 -4.83 33.75 -1.90
C SER A 163 -3.44 34.26 -2.32
N HIS A 164 -2.59 34.62 -1.35
CA HIS A 164 -1.23 35.16 -1.56
C HIS A 164 -0.11 34.25 -1.04
N GLN A 165 -0.37 32.94 -0.88
CA GLN A 165 0.58 31.98 -0.31
C GLN A 165 1.93 31.93 -1.06
N SER A 166 1.92 32.08 -2.39
CA SER A 166 3.14 32.11 -3.20
C SER A 166 4.04 33.31 -2.88
N ASP A 167 3.44 34.48 -2.70
CA ASP A 167 4.16 35.73 -2.47
C ASP A 167 4.75 35.76 -1.06
N LEU A 168 3.98 35.26 -0.06
CA LEU A 168 4.45 35.05 1.31
C LEU A 168 5.59 34.05 1.39
N ARG A 169 5.50 32.95 0.64
CA ARG A 169 6.58 31.95 0.57
C ARG A 169 7.83 32.55 -0.04
N GLN A 170 7.71 33.36 -1.09
CA GLN A 170 8.86 34.03 -1.70
C GLN A 170 9.48 35.07 -0.74
N GLU A 171 8.67 35.84 0.00
CA GLU A 171 9.18 36.76 1.02
C GLU A 171 9.92 35.99 2.13
N LEU A 172 9.36 34.87 2.62
CA LEU A 172 10.02 34.03 3.62
C LEU A 172 11.37 33.50 3.10
N LEU A 173 11.41 32.96 1.89
CA LEU A 173 12.62 32.38 1.30
C LEU A 173 13.73 33.42 1.10
N SER A 174 13.39 34.70 0.92
CA SER A 174 14.37 35.80 0.89
C SER A 174 15.21 35.93 2.18
N HIS A 175 14.72 35.38 3.31
CA HIS A 175 15.43 35.34 4.58
C HIS A 175 16.28 34.09 4.80
N THR A 176 16.36 33.18 3.81
CA THR A 176 17.08 31.90 3.95
C THR A 176 18.50 32.07 4.45
N SER A 177 19.29 32.99 3.87
CA SER A 177 20.70 33.18 4.28
C SER A 177 20.83 33.49 5.77
N MET A 178 19.98 34.39 6.28
CA MET A 178 19.98 34.77 7.70
C MET A 178 19.68 33.56 8.60
N VAL A 179 18.73 32.72 8.20
CA VAL A 179 18.32 31.56 8.98
C VAL A 179 19.39 30.47 8.95
N LEU A 180 19.99 30.19 7.80
CA LEU A 180 21.08 29.23 7.70
C LEU A 180 22.31 29.68 8.53
N ASP A 181 22.66 30.97 8.47
CA ASP A 181 23.73 31.56 9.29
C ASP A 181 23.42 31.46 10.79
N PHE A 182 22.16 31.71 11.18
CA PHE A 182 21.73 31.55 12.56
C PHE A 182 21.85 30.08 13.03
N LEU A 183 21.36 29.13 12.23
CA LEU A 183 21.44 27.70 12.56
C LEU A 183 22.90 27.23 12.66
N LEU A 184 23.78 27.74 11.78
CA LEU A 184 25.22 27.49 11.85
C LEU A 184 25.80 27.97 13.17
N GLN A 185 25.54 29.23 13.55
CA GLN A 185 26.01 29.78 14.82
C GLN A 185 25.51 28.98 16.03
N GLN A 186 24.26 28.51 16.02
CA GLN A 186 23.73 27.67 17.10
C GLN A 186 24.41 26.30 17.13
N SER A 187 24.71 25.71 15.96
CA SER A 187 25.42 24.43 15.87
C SER A 187 26.88 24.51 16.35
N GLU A 188 27.56 25.65 16.14
CA GLU A 188 28.96 25.85 16.52
C GLU A 188 29.14 26.12 18.02
N LYS A 189 28.23 26.88 18.64
CA LYS A 189 28.27 27.22 20.09
C LYS A 189 28.25 26.00 21.01
N GLN A 190 27.78 24.87 20.50
CA GLN A 190 27.55 23.66 21.27
C GLN A 190 28.81 22.82 21.49
N TYR A 191 29.84 22.98 20.65
CA TYR A 191 31.14 22.30 20.84
C TYR A 191 31.89 22.74 22.11
N VAL A 192 31.39 23.76 22.82
CA VAL A 192 32.06 24.39 23.96
C VAL A 192 31.54 23.93 25.33
N SER A 193 30.35 23.29 25.43
CA SER A 193 29.76 22.88 26.72
C SER A 193 29.28 21.42 26.74
N PRO A 194 30.05 20.47 27.30
CA PRO A 194 29.80 19.03 27.22
C PRO A 194 28.69 18.49 28.14
N LEU A 195 27.98 19.35 28.89
CA LEU A 195 27.04 18.91 29.95
C LEU A 195 25.56 18.87 29.52
N TYR A 196 25.15 19.49 28.40
CA TYR A 196 23.75 19.47 27.91
C TYR A 196 23.59 19.34 26.37
N PRO A 197 24.20 18.35 25.68
CA PRO A 197 24.36 18.38 24.22
C PRO A 197 23.13 17.95 23.38
N GLN A 198 22.05 17.44 23.99
CA GLN A 198 21.10 16.59 23.24
C GLN A 198 19.77 17.25 22.86
N HIS A 199 19.27 18.20 23.64
CA HIS A 199 17.97 18.85 23.37
C HIS A 199 18.06 19.92 22.28
N ASP A 200 19.21 20.58 22.14
CA ASP A 200 19.39 21.66 21.17
C ASP A 200 19.58 21.12 19.74
N ASN A 201 20.21 19.95 19.59
CA ASN A 201 20.39 19.32 18.26
C ASN A 201 19.05 19.04 17.58
N ARG A 202 18.09 18.52 18.36
CA ARG A 202 16.77 18.16 17.87
C ARG A 202 16.02 19.39 17.35
N LYS A 203 16.12 20.52 18.04
CA LYS A 203 15.46 21.77 17.64
C LYS A 203 16.12 22.38 16.40
N ILE A 204 17.45 22.37 16.32
CA ILE A 204 18.20 22.84 15.14
C ILE A 204 17.81 22.01 13.90
N LEU A 205 17.80 20.69 14.01
CA LEU A 205 17.44 19.80 12.90
C LEU A 205 15.96 19.92 12.49
N ARG A 206 15.04 20.10 13.44
CA ARG A 206 13.61 20.35 13.12
C ARG A 206 13.42 21.69 12.40
N CYS A 207 14.10 22.74 12.86
CA CYS A 207 14.09 24.02 12.17
C CYS A 207 14.63 23.85 10.75
N LEU A 208 15.78 23.19 10.59
CA LEU A 208 16.35 22.93 9.27
C LEU A 208 15.37 22.14 8.37
N LEU A 209 14.78 21.06 8.88
CA LEU A 209 13.81 20.24 8.16
C LEU A 209 12.61 21.05 7.65
N SER A 210 12.04 21.90 8.50
CA SER A 210 10.93 22.79 8.14
C SER A 210 11.30 23.73 6.99
N TRP A 211 12.50 24.32 7.03
CA TRP A 211 13.00 25.19 5.97
C TRP A 211 13.34 24.45 4.68
N VAL A 212 13.87 23.23 4.77
CA VAL A 212 14.08 22.36 3.60
C VAL A 212 12.75 22.05 2.93
N ARG A 213 11.72 21.68 3.69
CA ARG A 213 10.35 21.46 3.18
C ARG A 213 9.76 22.71 2.54
N ALA A 214 10.09 23.89 3.06
CA ALA A 214 9.70 25.18 2.47
C ALA A 214 10.45 25.51 1.17
N GLY A 215 11.59 24.88 0.89
CA GLY A 215 12.40 25.08 -0.31
C GLY A 215 13.55 26.08 -0.14
N CYS A 216 14.13 26.19 1.06
CA CYS A 216 15.18 27.17 1.36
C CYS A 216 16.40 27.09 0.40
N PHE A 217 16.78 25.89 -0.02
CA PHE A 217 17.92 25.70 -0.92
C PHE A 217 17.59 25.85 -2.42
N SER A 218 16.33 26.15 -2.78
CA SER A 218 15.94 26.36 -4.19
C SER A 218 16.52 27.63 -4.80
N GLU A 219 16.86 28.64 -3.97
CA GLU A 219 17.45 29.91 -4.42
C GLU A 219 18.99 29.93 -4.36
N ILE A 220 19.60 28.90 -3.76
CA ILE A 220 21.05 28.79 -3.63
C ILE A 220 21.64 28.26 -4.95
N PRO A 221 22.75 28.83 -5.47
CA PRO A 221 23.37 28.36 -6.70
C PRO A 221 23.68 26.85 -6.66
N GLN A 222 23.38 26.18 -7.78
CA GLN A 222 23.73 24.77 -8.02
C GLN A 222 25.23 24.54 -7.70
N GLY A 223 25.53 23.54 -6.89
CA GLY A 223 26.88 23.24 -6.37
C GLY A 223 27.30 23.86 -5.03
N ALA A 224 26.58 24.84 -4.46
CA ALA A 224 26.90 25.41 -3.14
C ALA A 224 26.25 24.66 -1.96
N VAL A 225 25.15 23.94 -2.20
CA VAL A 225 24.44 23.15 -1.18
C VAL A 225 25.31 22.01 -0.62
N PRO A 226 26.02 21.21 -1.45
CA PRO A 226 26.77 20.06 -0.93
C PRO A 226 28.02 20.44 -0.12
N SER A 227 28.52 21.68 -0.27
CA SER A 227 29.64 22.22 0.51
C SER A 227 29.19 22.99 1.75
N HIS A 228 27.87 23.09 2.00
CA HIS A 228 27.35 23.85 3.11
C HIS A 228 27.69 23.21 4.47
N PRO A 229 28.21 23.98 5.45
CA PRO A 229 28.67 23.43 6.73
C PRO A 229 27.56 22.74 7.55
N LEU A 230 26.29 23.15 7.40
CA LEU A 230 25.16 22.46 8.04
C LEU A 230 25.02 21.00 7.58
N LEU A 231 25.41 20.67 6.35
CA LEU A 231 25.34 19.30 5.88
C LEU A 231 26.28 18.40 6.69
N ASN A 232 27.49 18.89 7.00
CA ASN A 232 28.42 18.16 7.88
C ASN A 232 27.84 17.99 9.30
N TYR A 233 27.13 19.01 9.81
CA TYR A 233 26.42 18.90 11.08
C TYR A 233 25.32 17.83 11.04
N VAL A 234 24.52 17.76 9.96
CA VAL A 234 23.51 16.71 9.77
C VAL A 234 24.15 15.32 9.70
N PHE A 235 25.28 15.17 9.00
CA PHE A 235 26.03 13.91 8.97
C PHE A 235 26.54 13.49 10.35
N ASN A 236 27.05 14.42 11.15
CA ASN A 236 27.49 14.13 12.51
C ASN A 236 26.30 13.71 13.40
N ALA A 237 25.11 14.27 13.16
CA ALA A 237 23.90 13.92 13.89
C ALA A 237 23.41 12.48 13.64
N LEU A 238 23.87 11.80 12.58
CA LEU A 238 23.59 10.38 12.32
C LEU A 238 24.25 9.45 13.34
N GLN A 239 25.31 9.88 14.02
CA GLN A 239 26.04 9.05 14.99
C GLN A 239 25.44 9.12 16.41
N GLY A 240 24.32 9.83 16.60
CA GLY A 240 23.76 10.14 17.93
C GLY A 240 22.26 9.91 18.05
N THR A 241 21.68 10.44 19.14
CA THR A 241 20.25 10.28 19.49
C THR A 241 19.29 11.01 18.55
N THR A 242 19.80 11.81 17.62
CA THR A 242 19.05 12.58 16.61
C THR A 242 19.05 11.94 15.22
N PHE A 243 19.42 10.66 15.13
CA PHE A 243 19.49 9.89 13.88
C PHE A 243 18.24 10.06 13.00
N ASP A 244 17.04 9.86 13.56
CA ASP A 244 15.78 9.89 12.79
C ASP A 244 15.58 11.22 12.04
N LEU A 245 15.78 12.34 12.75
CA LEU A 245 15.65 13.67 12.15
C LEU A 245 16.75 13.96 11.12
N ALA A 246 17.95 13.44 11.34
CA ALA A 246 19.03 13.59 10.37
C ALA A 246 18.73 12.81 9.08
N ILE A 247 18.16 11.61 9.18
CA ILE A 247 17.67 10.84 8.03
C ILE A 247 16.55 11.61 7.31
N GLU A 248 15.53 12.09 8.04
CA GLU A 248 14.44 12.88 7.46
C GLU A 248 14.94 14.12 6.69
N VAL A 249 15.90 14.87 7.27
CA VAL A 249 16.50 16.03 6.61
C VAL A 249 17.23 15.62 5.33
N LEU A 250 18.02 14.55 5.35
CA LEU A 250 18.75 14.09 4.18
C LEU A 250 17.82 13.59 3.07
N VAL A 251 16.79 12.82 3.42
CA VAL A 251 15.77 12.35 2.48
C VAL A 251 15.05 13.52 1.80
N GLU A 252 14.59 14.51 2.58
CA GLU A 252 13.92 15.68 2.03
C GLU A 252 14.86 16.54 1.15
N LEU A 253 16.14 16.62 1.49
CA LEU A 253 17.12 17.33 0.68
C LEU A 253 17.40 16.59 -0.65
N VAL A 254 17.50 15.26 -0.63
CA VAL A 254 17.78 14.43 -1.81
C VAL A 254 16.67 14.54 -2.84
N THR A 255 15.43 14.48 -2.40
CA THR A 255 14.25 14.55 -3.27
C THR A 255 14.05 15.91 -3.92
N ARG A 256 14.66 16.98 -3.38
CA ARG A 256 14.45 18.37 -3.83
C ARG A 256 15.63 19.00 -4.57
N HIS A 257 16.83 18.44 -4.48
CA HIS A 257 18.05 19.04 -5.04
C HIS A 257 18.79 18.09 -5.98
N GLU A 258 18.82 18.43 -7.28
CA GLU A 258 19.40 17.59 -8.34
C GLU A 258 20.90 17.26 -8.13
N ASP A 259 21.69 18.16 -7.55
CA ASP A 259 23.14 17.95 -7.34
C ASP A 259 23.46 17.06 -6.13
N LEU A 260 22.54 16.97 -5.17
CA LEU A 260 22.81 16.32 -3.89
C LEU A 260 22.92 14.79 -3.97
N PRO A 261 22.07 14.06 -4.74
CA PRO A 261 22.22 12.62 -4.93
C PRO A 261 23.65 12.22 -5.33
N ARG A 262 24.28 12.99 -6.23
CA ARG A 262 25.66 12.72 -6.66
C ARG A 262 26.67 12.83 -5.51
N VAL A 263 26.54 13.85 -4.67
CA VAL A 263 27.48 14.04 -3.54
C VAL A 263 27.24 13.03 -2.44
N LEU A 264 25.99 12.69 -2.16
CA LEU A 264 25.67 11.64 -1.20
C LEU A 264 26.10 10.27 -1.70
N LEU A 265 26.01 9.98 -3.01
CA LEU A 265 26.49 8.76 -3.62
C LEU A 265 27.99 8.54 -3.31
N TYR A 266 28.83 9.58 -3.43
CA TYR A 266 30.24 9.52 -3.01
C TYR A 266 30.45 9.29 -1.51
N LYS A 267 29.45 9.59 -0.67
CA LYS A 267 29.47 9.34 0.78
C LYS A 267 28.82 8.02 1.18
N VAL A 268 28.19 7.27 0.26
CA VAL A 268 27.53 5.99 0.58
C VAL A 268 28.51 4.99 1.17
N GLN A 269 29.74 4.92 0.66
CA GLN A 269 30.77 4.05 1.22
C GLN A 269 31.01 4.34 2.72
N LEU A 270 31.09 5.62 3.09
CA LEU A 270 31.25 6.03 4.49
C LEU A 270 30.03 5.62 5.33
N LEU A 271 28.81 5.89 4.85
CA LEU A 271 27.57 5.52 5.54
C LEU A 271 27.45 4.00 5.74
N ARG A 272 27.76 3.23 4.70
CA ARG A 272 27.77 1.77 4.76
C ARG A 272 28.77 1.26 5.80
N ASP A 273 30.01 1.75 5.74
CA ASP A 273 31.09 1.21 6.57
C ASP A 273 30.98 1.63 8.04
N THR A 274 30.48 2.84 8.31
CA THR A 274 30.41 3.39 9.67
C THR A 274 29.09 3.13 10.40
N LEU A 275 27.97 3.03 9.68
CA LEU A 275 26.64 2.92 10.29
C LEU A 275 25.96 1.60 9.90
N LEU A 276 25.86 1.29 8.61
CA LEU A 276 25.08 0.13 8.16
C LEU A 276 25.71 -1.19 8.62
N LYS A 277 27.01 -1.40 8.37
CA LYS A 277 27.69 -2.65 8.75
C LYS A 277 27.57 -2.96 10.26
N PRO A 278 27.85 -2.00 11.17
CA PRO A 278 27.60 -2.21 12.60
C PRO A 278 26.13 -2.50 12.92
N ALA A 279 25.19 -1.79 12.28
CA ALA A 279 23.75 -2.00 12.51
C ALA A 279 23.27 -3.38 12.07
N LEU A 280 23.76 -3.89 10.93
CA LEU A 280 23.48 -5.25 10.47
C LEU A 280 24.04 -6.30 11.44
N ILE A 281 25.25 -6.10 11.97
CA ILE A 281 25.86 -7.03 12.94
C ILE A 281 25.12 -7.02 14.28
N ASN A 282 24.71 -5.84 14.74
CA ASN A 282 24.01 -5.66 16.01
C ASN A 282 22.50 -5.91 15.91
N ALA A 283 21.99 -6.23 14.72
CA ALA A 283 20.56 -6.34 14.42
C ALA A 283 19.76 -5.13 14.90
N ASP A 284 20.23 -3.91 14.57
CA ASP A 284 19.53 -2.65 14.89
C ASP A 284 18.57 -2.26 13.75
N PRO A 285 17.27 -2.59 13.85
CA PRO A 285 16.31 -2.34 12.77
C PRO A 285 16.12 -0.85 12.51
N LYS A 286 16.34 0.00 13.51
CA LYS A 286 16.12 1.44 13.41
C LYS A 286 17.14 2.09 12.48
N VAL A 287 18.42 1.76 12.67
CA VAL A 287 19.50 2.29 11.82
C VAL A 287 19.44 1.68 10.41
N VAL A 288 19.15 0.37 10.29
CA VAL A 288 18.98 -0.28 8.99
C VAL A 288 17.82 0.34 8.21
N SER A 289 16.66 0.54 8.84
CA SER A 289 15.49 1.18 8.21
C SER A 289 15.79 2.59 7.73
N GLY A 290 16.37 3.44 8.58
CA GLY A 290 16.71 4.82 8.21
C GLY A 290 17.71 4.90 7.05
N LEU A 291 18.72 4.04 7.03
CA LEU A 291 19.70 3.98 5.94
C LEU A 291 19.13 3.36 4.66
N ALA A 292 18.26 2.35 4.78
CA ALA A 292 17.55 1.77 3.64
C ALA A 292 16.73 2.86 2.93
N CYS A 293 15.94 3.63 3.68
CA CYS A 293 15.18 4.77 3.16
C CYS A 293 16.10 5.80 2.48
N LEU A 294 17.14 6.29 3.17
CA LEU A 294 18.05 7.28 2.60
C LEU A 294 18.74 6.80 1.32
N MET A 295 19.26 5.57 1.31
CA MET A 295 19.96 5.02 0.14
C MET A 295 19.00 4.78 -1.04
N SER A 296 17.77 4.33 -0.76
CA SER A 296 16.71 4.21 -1.77
C SER A 296 16.40 5.56 -2.41
N GLU A 297 16.26 6.62 -1.61
CA GLU A 297 15.98 7.97 -2.12
C GLU A 297 17.15 8.54 -2.94
N ILE A 298 18.40 8.28 -2.54
CA ILE A 298 19.59 8.68 -3.34
C ILE A 298 19.55 8.04 -4.72
N GLY A 299 19.23 6.74 -4.78
CA GLY A 299 19.15 6.01 -6.04
C GLY A 299 17.97 6.44 -6.92
N GLN A 300 16.81 6.68 -6.32
CA GLN A 300 15.60 7.12 -7.02
C GLN A 300 15.72 8.54 -7.58
N ALA A 301 16.37 9.45 -6.86
CA ALA A 301 16.56 10.83 -7.29
C ALA A 301 17.55 10.94 -8.47
N ALA A 302 18.45 9.97 -8.65
CA ALA A 302 19.41 9.96 -9.76
C ALA A 302 19.67 8.55 -10.36
N PRO A 303 18.67 7.92 -11.01
CA PRO A 303 18.81 6.56 -11.58
C PRO A 303 19.90 6.49 -12.66
N CYS A 304 20.11 7.59 -13.38
CA CYS A 304 21.16 7.71 -14.39
C CYS A 304 22.57 7.49 -13.81
N LEU A 305 22.83 7.97 -12.60
CA LEU A 305 24.14 7.81 -11.93
C LEU A 305 24.36 6.37 -11.45
N ILE A 306 23.29 5.64 -11.12
CA ILE A 306 23.38 4.24 -10.70
C ILE A 306 23.73 3.36 -11.91
N VAL A 307 23.07 3.62 -13.04
CA VAL A 307 23.29 2.92 -14.32
C VAL A 307 24.71 3.08 -14.87
N GLU A 308 25.42 4.17 -14.53
CA GLU A 308 26.84 4.33 -14.88
C GLU A 308 27.75 3.24 -14.28
N ALA A 309 27.24 2.44 -13.34
CA ALA A 309 27.96 1.33 -12.71
C ALA A 309 29.31 1.75 -12.09
N SER A 310 29.34 2.97 -11.53
CA SER A 310 30.46 3.45 -10.73
C SER A 310 30.67 2.56 -9.49
N HIS A 311 31.87 2.62 -8.91
CA HIS A 311 32.17 1.89 -7.67
C HIS A 311 31.18 2.26 -6.55
N GLU A 312 30.82 3.54 -6.45
CA GLU A 312 29.86 4.05 -5.47
C GLU A 312 28.43 3.54 -5.73
N ALA A 313 28.01 3.45 -7.00
CA ALA A 313 26.70 2.89 -7.37
C ALA A 313 26.59 1.41 -7.00
N LEU A 314 27.64 0.62 -7.24
CA LEU A 314 27.68 -0.79 -6.85
C LEU A 314 27.67 -0.97 -5.33
N ILE A 315 28.31 -0.06 -4.59
CA ILE A 315 28.24 -0.05 -3.12
C ILE A 315 26.82 0.25 -2.63
N LEU A 316 26.12 1.19 -3.27
CA LEU A 316 24.74 1.52 -2.92
C LEU A 316 23.82 0.33 -3.14
N THR A 317 23.92 -0.34 -4.29
CA THR A 317 23.06 -1.49 -4.59
C THR A 317 23.35 -2.70 -3.69
N ASP A 318 24.62 -2.96 -3.37
CA ASP A 318 25.02 -4.00 -2.41
C ASP A 318 24.53 -3.70 -0.98
N ALA A 319 24.60 -2.43 -0.56
CA ALA A 319 24.09 -1.99 0.72
C ALA A 319 22.56 -2.14 0.81
N LEU A 320 21.82 -1.74 -0.22
CA LEU A 320 20.37 -1.91 -0.28
C LEU A 320 19.96 -3.39 -0.32
N LEU A 321 20.69 -4.23 -1.06
CA LEU A 321 20.46 -5.67 -1.06
C LEU A 321 20.67 -6.29 0.33
N SER A 322 21.67 -5.80 1.06
CA SER A 322 21.91 -6.19 2.46
C SER A 322 20.75 -5.76 3.38
N CYS A 323 20.13 -4.60 3.13
CA CYS A 323 18.92 -4.15 3.84
C CYS A 323 17.71 -5.02 3.53
N VAL A 324 17.49 -5.42 2.27
CA VAL A 324 16.39 -6.35 1.90
C VAL A 324 16.57 -7.70 2.59
N SER A 325 17.81 -8.18 2.67
CA SER A 325 18.14 -9.47 3.29
C SER A 325 18.14 -9.41 4.83
N PHE A 326 17.90 -8.25 5.43
CA PHE A 326 17.92 -8.09 6.87
C PHE A 326 16.76 -8.87 7.52
N PRO A 327 17.02 -9.69 8.56
CA PRO A 327 15.98 -10.45 9.23
C PRO A 327 15.19 -9.55 10.20
N SER A 328 14.21 -8.81 9.69
CA SER A 328 13.21 -8.10 10.50
C SER A 328 11.95 -8.94 10.72
N GLU A 329 11.22 -8.68 11.81
CA GLU A 329 9.91 -9.29 12.10
C GLU A 329 8.81 -8.80 11.14
N ASP A 330 8.96 -7.59 10.60
CA ASP A 330 8.04 -6.94 9.67
C ASP A 330 8.65 -6.77 8.28
N TRP A 331 7.83 -6.36 7.31
CA TRP A 331 8.27 -6.14 5.93
C TRP A 331 8.72 -4.71 5.65
N GLU A 332 8.62 -3.79 6.61
CA GLU A 332 8.84 -2.34 6.41
C GLU A 332 10.20 -2.00 5.80
N ILE A 333 11.28 -2.62 6.30
CA ILE A 333 12.64 -2.37 5.80
C ILE A 333 12.77 -2.80 4.34
N ALA A 334 12.33 -4.02 4.01
CA ALA A 334 12.40 -4.53 2.64
C ALA A 334 11.48 -3.71 1.71
N ASP A 335 10.26 -3.43 2.14
CA ASP A 335 9.25 -2.66 1.41
C ASP A 335 9.73 -1.25 1.08
N SER A 336 10.42 -0.58 2.02
CA SER A 336 11.00 0.75 1.79
C SER A 336 12.02 0.82 0.65
N THR A 337 12.54 -0.33 0.19
CA THR A 337 13.49 -0.40 -0.93
C THR A 337 12.83 -0.74 -2.26
N VAL A 338 11.59 -1.24 -2.26
CA VAL A 338 10.91 -1.76 -3.46
C VAL A 338 10.79 -0.68 -4.53
N GLN A 339 10.38 0.54 -4.16
CA GLN A 339 10.23 1.64 -5.12
C GLN A 339 11.55 1.99 -5.84
N PHE A 340 12.69 1.94 -5.13
CA PHE A 340 14.00 2.11 -5.74
C PHE A 340 14.28 1.01 -6.77
N TRP A 341 14.09 -0.26 -6.40
CA TRP A 341 14.35 -1.38 -7.28
C TRP A 341 13.44 -1.38 -8.51
N SER A 342 12.16 -1.04 -8.36
CA SER A 342 11.22 -0.90 -9.47
C SER A 342 11.67 0.21 -10.42
N THR A 343 11.90 1.42 -9.88
CA THR A 343 12.36 2.56 -10.68
C THR A 343 13.67 2.25 -11.42
N PHE A 344 14.61 1.56 -10.76
CA PHE A 344 15.88 1.16 -11.33
C PHE A 344 15.72 0.12 -12.44
N ALA A 345 14.91 -0.93 -12.22
CA ALA A 345 14.65 -1.97 -13.20
C ALA A 345 13.94 -1.42 -14.44
N THR A 346 12.86 -0.64 -14.25
CA THR A 346 12.16 0.04 -15.34
C THR A 346 13.10 0.99 -16.10
N TYR A 347 13.98 1.72 -15.40
CA TYR A 347 14.95 2.60 -16.04
C TYR A 347 15.92 1.81 -16.93
N ILE A 348 16.48 0.68 -16.46
CA ILE A 348 17.35 -0.18 -17.28
C ILE A 348 16.61 -0.71 -18.52
N LEU A 349 15.35 -1.11 -18.38
CA LEU A 349 14.52 -1.55 -19.50
C LEU A 349 14.33 -0.43 -20.55
N SER A 350 14.12 0.81 -20.09
CA SER A 350 13.90 1.97 -20.98
C SER A 350 15.13 2.40 -21.80
N LEU A 351 16.35 1.99 -21.42
CA LEU A 351 17.60 2.36 -22.12
C LEU A 351 17.74 1.74 -23.52
N GLY A 352 16.88 0.80 -23.92
CA GLY A 352 16.96 0.06 -25.18
C GLY A 352 16.81 0.89 -26.47
N GLY A 353 16.39 2.16 -26.39
CA GLY A 353 16.01 2.94 -27.58
C GLY A 353 17.14 3.45 -28.48
N ASN A 354 18.35 3.73 -27.96
CA ASN A 354 19.38 4.46 -28.73
C ASN A 354 20.84 3.98 -28.57
N ARG A 355 21.17 3.08 -27.62
CA ARG A 355 22.57 2.64 -27.35
C ARG A 355 22.69 1.18 -26.88
N GLN A 356 22.21 0.24 -27.69
CA GLN A 356 22.13 -1.20 -27.35
C GLN A 356 23.40 -1.79 -26.71
N ASN A 357 24.59 -1.40 -27.16
CA ASN A 357 25.86 -1.93 -26.61
C ASN A 357 26.19 -1.42 -25.20
N GLU A 358 25.83 -0.18 -24.88
CA GLU A 358 26.00 0.38 -23.53
C GLU A 358 24.93 -0.22 -22.60
N THR A 359 23.69 -0.36 -23.09
CA THR A 359 22.59 -1.01 -22.38
C THR A 359 22.90 -2.46 -22.02
N ASN A 360 23.47 -3.25 -22.94
CA ASN A 360 23.83 -4.64 -22.66
C ASN A 360 24.95 -4.73 -21.61
N ARG A 361 25.95 -3.84 -21.64
CA ARG A 361 27.02 -3.80 -20.63
C ARG A 361 26.50 -3.47 -19.24
N VAL A 362 25.59 -2.51 -19.12
CA VAL A 362 24.94 -2.15 -17.85
C VAL A 362 24.15 -3.35 -17.32
N LYS A 363 23.36 -4.00 -18.18
CA LYS A 363 22.63 -5.21 -17.83
C LYS A 363 23.60 -6.26 -17.28
N ASP A 364 24.66 -6.61 -18.00
CA ASP A 364 25.65 -7.62 -17.59
C ASP A 364 26.26 -7.36 -16.20
N ILE A 365 26.49 -6.09 -15.84
CA ILE A 365 27.04 -5.71 -14.53
C ILE A 365 26.01 -5.88 -13.41
N PHE A 366 24.73 -5.54 -13.66
CA PHE A 366 23.68 -5.57 -12.63
C PHE A 366 22.90 -6.89 -12.58
N LEU A 367 22.99 -7.77 -13.59
CA LEU A 367 22.35 -9.09 -13.60
C LEU A 367 22.64 -9.91 -12.32
N PRO A 368 23.89 -9.99 -11.80
CA PRO A 368 24.16 -10.70 -10.56
C PRO A 368 23.48 -10.07 -9.33
N VAL A 369 23.38 -8.74 -9.31
CA VAL A 369 22.72 -7.99 -8.22
C VAL A 369 21.22 -8.25 -8.24
N LEU A 370 20.59 -8.15 -9.42
CA LEU A 370 19.16 -8.44 -9.61
C LEU A 370 18.86 -9.92 -9.31
N SER A 371 19.76 -10.83 -9.67
CA SER A 371 19.62 -12.25 -9.34
C SER A 371 19.64 -12.50 -7.84
N ALA A 372 20.56 -11.86 -7.10
CA ALA A 372 20.61 -11.95 -5.64
C ALA A 372 19.42 -11.23 -4.98
N LEU A 373 18.91 -10.17 -5.60
CA LEU A 373 17.69 -9.48 -5.15
C LEU A 373 16.47 -10.40 -5.22
N VAL A 374 16.31 -11.21 -6.28
CA VAL A 374 15.23 -12.20 -6.36
C VAL A 374 15.29 -13.16 -5.17
N ASP A 375 16.47 -13.67 -4.83
CA ASP A 375 16.64 -14.56 -3.68
C ASP A 375 16.20 -13.89 -2.37
N ALA A 376 16.63 -12.63 -2.15
CA ALA A 376 16.30 -11.87 -0.96
C ALA A 376 14.80 -11.53 -0.87
N LEU A 377 14.17 -11.12 -1.98
CA LEU A 377 12.74 -10.81 -2.05
C LEU A 377 11.88 -12.06 -1.84
N VAL A 378 12.23 -13.18 -2.48
CA VAL A 378 11.52 -14.46 -2.29
C VAL A 378 11.66 -14.96 -0.86
N LEU A 379 12.83 -14.78 -0.23
CA LEU A 379 13.02 -15.09 1.18
C LEU A 379 12.12 -14.24 2.09
N ARG A 380 12.07 -12.92 1.88
CA ARG A 380 11.21 -12.00 2.67
C ARG A 380 9.72 -12.19 2.39
N ALA A 381 9.35 -12.68 1.21
CA ALA A 381 7.96 -12.95 0.85
C ALA A 381 7.41 -14.25 1.47
N GLN A 382 8.22 -15.04 2.19
CA GLN A 382 7.73 -16.27 2.84
C GLN A 382 6.70 -15.99 3.94
N VAL A 383 5.75 -16.91 4.11
CA VAL A 383 4.76 -16.84 5.20
C VAL A 383 5.35 -17.44 6.48
N ASP A 384 5.28 -16.67 7.58
CA ASP A 384 5.83 -17.08 8.87
C ASP A 384 5.02 -18.16 9.60
N GLU A 385 5.72 -18.95 10.43
CA GLU A 385 5.22 -20.09 11.22
C GLU A 385 4.09 -19.72 12.19
N PHE A 386 4.08 -18.50 12.71
CA PHE A 386 3.14 -18.05 13.74
C PHE A 386 1.71 -17.85 13.24
N THR A 387 1.49 -17.87 11.91
CA THR A 387 0.14 -17.91 11.33
C THR A 387 -0.52 -19.29 11.39
N SER A 388 0.20 -20.31 11.87
CA SER A 388 -0.28 -21.70 11.96
C SER A 388 -0.77 -22.13 13.35
N SER A 389 -1.14 -21.20 14.24
CA SER A 389 -1.91 -21.61 15.41
C SER A 389 -3.31 -22.05 14.97
N ASP A 390 -3.56 -23.35 15.07
CA ASP A 390 -4.79 -24.09 14.70
C ASP A 390 -6.13 -23.55 15.27
N GLU A 391 -6.17 -22.37 15.92
CA GLU A 391 -7.34 -21.85 16.63
C GLU A 391 -7.94 -20.54 16.07
N SER A 392 -7.37 -19.89 15.05
CA SER A 392 -8.01 -18.73 14.40
C SER A 392 -8.84 -19.15 13.17
N PRO A 393 -10.15 -18.84 13.08
CA PRO A 393 -11.03 -19.27 11.97
C PRO A 393 -10.76 -18.59 10.60
N GLY A 394 -9.61 -17.93 10.43
CA GLY A 394 -9.19 -17.31 9.17
C GLY A 394 -7.67 -17.39 9.06
N LEU A 395 -7.17 -18.24 8.17
CA LEU A 395 -5.75 -18.32 7.79
C LEU A 395 -5.46 -17.22 6.74
N ASP A 396 -5.82 -15.98 7.08
CA ASP A 396 -5.51 -14.84 6.21
C ASP A 396 -4.03 -14.48 6.38
N LEU A 397 -3.38 -14.16 5.26
CA LEU A 397 -2.00 -13.68 5.32
C LEU A 397 -1.97 -12.36 6.11
N PRO A 398 -0.89 -12.09 6.88
CA PRO A 398 -0.74 -10.80 7.54
C PRO A 398 -0.89 -9.65 6.54
N ASP A 399 -1.66 -8.61 6.88
CA ASP A 399 -1.90 -7.45 6.00
C ASP A 399 -0.59 -6.83 5.48
N GLY A 400 0.44 -6.78 6.34
CA GLY A 400 1.78 -6.32 5.96
C GLY A 400 2.45 -7.17 4.90
N LEU A 401 2.30 -8.51 4.97
CA LEU A 401 2.83 -9.43 3.95
C LEU A 401 2.06 -9.31 2.64
N LEU A 402 0.73 -9.16 2.72
CA LEU A 402 -0.09 -8.93 1.54
C LEU A 402 0.30 -7.62 0.84
N HIS A 403 0.46 -6.54 1.60
CA HIS A 403 0.93 -5.26 1.05
C HIS A 403 2.28 -5.40 0.37
N PHE A 404 3.26 -6.00 1.05
CA PHE A 404 4.59 -6.25 0.50
C PHE A 404 4.53 -7.08 -0.78
N ARG A 405 3.84 -8.22 -0.78
CA ARG A 405 3.68 -9.08 -1.96
C ARG A 405 3.04 -8.35 -3.14
N ASN A 406 2.04 -7.51 -2.89
CA ASN A 406 1.43 -6.70 -3.95
C ASN A 406 2.43 -5.70 -4.56
N ASN A 407 3.25 -5.04 -3.72
CA ASN A 407 4.29 -4.13 -4.18
C ASN A 407 5.40 -4.85 -5.00
N LEU A 408 5.60 -6.17 -4.78
CA LEU A 408 6.57 -6.97 -5.54
C LEU A 408 6.11 -7.37 -6.95
N LEU A 409 4.81 -7.35 -7.26
CA LEU A 409 4.31 -7.92 -8.52
C LEU A 409 4.96 -7.29 -9.75
N GLU A 410 4.92 -5.96 -9.86
CA GLU A 410 5.52 -5.22 -10.98
C GLU A 410 7.06 -5.36 -10.98
N LEU A 411 7.68 -5.32 -9.80
CA LEU A 411 9.13 -5.47 -9.67
C LEU A 411 9.62 -6.83 -10.18
N LEU A 412 8.93 -7.92 -9.82
CA LEU A 412 9.28 -9.27 -10.26
C LEU A 412 9.13 -9.41 -11.78
N VAL A 413 8.10 -8.78 -12.37
CA VAL A 413 7.89 -8.71 -13.82
C VAL A 413 9.08 -8.00 -14.50
N ASP A 414 9.47 -6.83 -14.01
CA ASP A 414 10.59 -6.06 -14.57
C ASP A 414 11.92 -6.81 -14.44
N ILE A 415 12.18 -7.44 -13.29
CA ILE A 415 13.38 -8.26 -13.07
C ILE A 415 13.39 -9.50 -13.99
N CYS A 416 12.24 -10.13 -14.21
CA CYS A 416 12.11 -11.28 -15.12
C CYS A 416 12.46 -10.89 -16.56
N GLN A 417 11.97 -9.74 -17.04
CA GLN A 417 12.33 -9.20 -18.36
C GLN A 417 13.82 -8.87 -18.47
N LEU A 418 14.47 -8.44 -17.38
CA LEU A 418 15.90 -8.15 -17.36
C LEU A 418 16.78 -9.40 -17.33
N LEU A 419 16.44 -10.40 -16.51
CA LEU A 419 17.19 -11.66 -16.39
C LEU A 419 16.93 -12.62 -17.57
N HIS A 420 15.86 -12.40 -18.32
CA HIS A 420 15.17 -13.34 -19.19
C HIS A 420 14.36 -14.41 -18.42
N PRO A 421 13.15 -14.77 -18.90
CA PRO A 421 12.28 -15.81 -18.35
C PRO A 421 12.96 -17.13 -17.99
N THR A 422 13.77 -17.67 -18.89
CA THR A 422 14.44 -18.97 -18.68
C THR A 422 15.48 -18.91 -17.57
N THR A 423 16.26 -17.83 -17.49
CA THR A 423 17.19 -17.59 -16.38
C THR A 423 16.46 -17.35 -15.07
N PHE A 424 15.36 -16.59 -15.09
CA PHE A 424 14.57 -16.31 -13.89
C PHE A 424 13.96 -17.58 -13.29
N VAL A 425 13.30 -18.40 -14.12
CA VAL A 425 12.70 -19.67 -13.69
C VAL A 425 13.79 -20.65 -13.22
N SER A 426 14.90 -20.76 -13.96
CA SER A 426 15.99 -21.63 -13.54
C SER A 426 16.61 -21.20 -12.21
N LYS A 427 16.70 -19.89 -11.95
CA LYS A 427 17.15 -19.33 -10.68
C LYS A 427 16.19 -19.69 -9.53
N LEU A 428 14.88 -19.52 -9.72
CA LEU A 428 13.88 -19.83 -8.69
C LEU A 428 13.95 -21.30 -8.21
N PHE A 429 14.10 -22.23 -9.15
CA PHE A 429 13.97 -23.67 -8.84
C PHE A 429 15.29 -24.45 -8.77
N PHE A 430 16.34 -23.98 -9.45
CA PHE A 430 17.62 -24.69 -9.56
C PHE A 430 18.83 -23.88 -9.05
N GLY A 431 18.65 -22.59 -8.71
CA GLY A 431 19.71 -21.67 -8.33
C GLY A 431 20.33 -21.84 -6.93
N GLY A 432 20.01 -22.92 -6.20
CA GLY A 432 20.42 -23.10 -4.80
C GLY A 432 20.66 -24.54 -4.33
N LEU A 433 20.58 -25.56 -5.18
CA LEU A 433 20.73 -26.96 -4.76
C LEU A 433 21.99 -27.62 -5.37
N PRO A 434 23.01 -27.97 -4.57
CA PRO A 434 23.92 -29.04 -4.97
C PRO A 434 23.17 -30.37 -4.81
N SER A 435 22.91 -31.05 -5.93
CA SER A 435 22.64 -32.50 -6.04
C SER A 435 21.60 -33.12 -5.10
N SER A 436 20.53 -33.67 -5.68
CA SER A 436 19.78 -34.85 -5.21
C SER A 436 19.58 -35.04 -3.69
N ASP A 437 18.35 -34.87 -3.22
CA ASP A 437 17.82 -35.28 -1.89
C ASP A 437 17.79 -34.27 -0.74
N VAL A 438 17.43 -33.00 -0.98
CA VAL A 438 16.93 -32.13 0.10
C VAL A 438 15.51 -31.69 -0.21
N SER A 439 14.55 -32.23 0.53
CA SER A 439 13.14 -31.80 0.52
C SER A 439 13.07 -30.31 0.88
N MET A 440 12.70 -29.45 -0.08
CA MET A 440 12.55 -28.02 0.18
C MET A 440 11.42 -27.77 1.20
N PRO A 441 11.57 -26.82 2.14
CA PRO A 441 10.49 -26.42 3.04
C PRO A 441 9.27 -25.91 2.26
N LEU A 442 8.06 -26.22 2.73
CA LEU A 442 6.82 -25.77 2.09
C LEU A 442 6.73 -24.24 1.95
N ARG A 443 7.33 -23.48 2.87
CA ARG A 443 7.37 -22.01 2.83
C ARG A 443 8.12 -21.48 1.63
N GLU A 444 9.28 -22.08 1.39
CA GLU A 444 10.13 -21.72 0.27
C GLU A 444 9.44 -22.11 -1.05
N ILE A 445 8.78 -23.27 -1.09
CA ILE A 445 7.99 -23.70 -2.24
C ILE A 445 6.87 -22.68 -2.52
N GLU A 446 6.10 -22.29 -1.50
CA GLU A 446 4.99 -21.35 -1.66
C GLU A 446 5.45 -19.97 -2.14
N ALA A 447 6.52 -19.41 -1.58
CA ALA A 447 7.04 -18.10 -2.01
C ALA A 447 7.59 -18.15 -3.45
N LYS A 448 8.21 -19.27 -3.86
CA LYS A 448 8.64 -19.49 -5.25
C LYS A 448 7.46 -19.62 -6.20
N LEU A 449 6.38 -20.30 -5.80
CA LEU A 449 5.14 -20.38 -6.59
C LEU A 449 4.48 -19.00 -6.72
N PHE A 450 4.45 -18.21 -5.65
CA PHE A 450 4.00 -16.81 -5.70
C PHE A 450 4.80 -16.00 -6.72
N ALA A 451 6.14 -16.04 -6.65
CA ALA A 451 7.00 -15.30 -7.57
C ALA A 451 6.84 -15.78 -9.01
N LEU A 452 6.70 -17.09 -9.23
CA LEU A 452 6.44 -17.67 -10.55
C LEU A 452 5.08 -17.23 -11.12
N ASN A 453 4.04 -17.19 -10.28
CA ASN A 453 2.72 -16.75 -10.70
C ASN A 453 2.72 -15.26 -11.10
N ALA A 454 3.47 -14.42 -10.37
CA ALA A 454 3.58 -12.99 -10.65
C ALA A 454 4.15 -12.68 -12.05
N VAL A 455 5.03 -13.54 -12.57
CA VAL A 455 5.71 -13.34 -13.86
C VAL A 455 5.11 -14.16 -15.01
N SER A 456 3.98 -14.83 -14.78
CA SER A 456 3.43 -15.82 -15.72
C SER A 456 3.16 -15.25 -17.12
N GLU A 457 2.55 -14.08 -17.21
CA GLU A 457 2.23 -13.41 -18.48
C GLU A 457 3.48 -13.09 -19.32
N VAL A 458 4.57 -12.64 -18.68
CA VAL A 458 5.84 -12.36 -19.36
C VAL A 458 6.41 -13.64 -19.97
N ILE A 459 6.39 -14.73 -19.20
CA ILE A 459 6.93 -16.01 -19.65
C ILE A 459 6.10 -16.57 -20.81
N LEU A 460 4.77 -16.46 -20.75
CA LEU A 460 3.88 -16.94 -21.81
C LEU A 460 4.05 -16.18 -23.13
N GLN A 461 4.37 -14.88 -23.07
CA GLN A 461 4.57 -14.05 -24.26
C GLN A 461 5.85 -14.36 -25.02
N GLU A 462 6.95 -14.71 -24.33
CA GLU A 462 8.25 -14.97 -24.98
C GLU A 462 8.34 -16.35 -25.65
N GLY A 463 7.51 -17.32 -25.26
CA GLY A 463 7.37 -18.59 -25.97
C GLY A 463 8.50 -19.60 -25.77
N GLU A 464 9.47 -19.34 -24.89
CA GLU A 464 10.52 -20.30 -24.54
C GLU A 464 10.01 -21.34 -23.53
N ALA A 465 9.88 -22.60 -23.97
CA ALA A 465 9.45 -23.69 -23.10
C ALA A 465 10.48 -23.97 -21.98
N PHE A 466 10.06 -23.84 -20.72
CA PHE A 466 10.83 -24.31 -19.56
C PHE A 466 10.28 -25.63 -19.02
N ASP A 467 11.10 -26.34 -18.25
CA ASP A 467 10.75 -27.66 -17.73
C ASP A 467 9.72 -27.58 -16.59
N PHE A 468 8.48 -28.02 -16.85
CA PHE A 468 7.40 -28.13 -15.88
C PHE A 468 7.49 -29.35 -14.96
N SER A 469 8.57 -30.14 -15.04
CA SER A 469 8.72 -31.38 -14.27
C SER A 469 8.50 -31.19 -12.76
N LEU A 470 9.01 -30.10 -12.18
CA LEU A 470 8.85 -29.81 -10.75
C LEU A 470 7.39 -29.50 -10.37
N ILE A 471 6.68 -28.71 -11.19
CA ILE A 471 5.26 -28.40 -10.98
C ILE A 471 4.44 -29.69 -11.09
N ALA A 472 4.71 -30.51 -12.11
CA ALA A 472 4.05 -31.79 -12.30
C ALA A 472 4.32 -32.78 -11.15
N GLN A 473 5.54 -32.79 -10.60
CA GLN A 473 5.89 -33.58 -9.41
C GLN A 473 5.15 -33.10 -8.16
N LEU A 474 5.06 -31.78 -7.94
CA LEU A 474 4.30 -31.22 -6.82
C LEU A 474 2.80 -31.55 -6.94
N VAL A 475 2.19 -31.34 -8.11
CA VAL A 475 0.79 -31.71 -8.38
C VAL A 475 0.57 -33.20 -8.11
N SER A 476 1.47 -34.07 -8.60
CA SER A 476 1.36 -35.51 -8.37
C SER A 476 1.47 -35.86 -6.88
N ALA A 477 2.41 -35.25 -6.15
CA ALA A 477 2.59 -35.48 -4.72
C ALA A 477 1.38 -35.03 -3.88
N PHE A 478 0.76 -33.91 -4.24
CA PHE A 478 -0.44 -33.41 -3.54
C PHE A 478 -1.73 -34.14 -3.97
N SER A 479 -1.82 -34.65 -5.19
CA SER A 479 -3.00 -35.39 -5.67
C SER A 479 -3.29 -36.70 -4.94
N VAL A 480 -2.27 -37.29 -4.29
CA VAL A 480 -2.39 -38.56 -3.55
C VAL A 480 -2.85 -38.34 -2.10
N ARG A 481 -2.77 -37.10 -1.59
CA ARG A 481 -3.14 -36.81 -0.20
C ARG A 481 -4.67 -36.68 -0.06
N PRO A 482 -5.26 -37.27 1.00
CA PRO A 482 -6.69 -37.09 1.27
C PRO A 482 -6.98 -35.63 1.66
N SER A 483 -8.14 -35.10 1.25
CA SER A 483 -8.55 -33.71 1.56
C SER A 483 -8.55 -33.41 3.07
N SER A 484 -8.76 -34.41 3.93
CA SER A 484 -8.70 -34.28 5.39
C SER A 484 -7.34 -33.83 5.95
N GLU A 485 -6.26 -33.99 5.17
CA GLU A 485 -4.90 -33.56 5.52
C GLU A 485 -4.58 -32.12 5.05
N LEU A 486 -5.45 -31.51 4.22
CA LEU A 486 -5.32 -30.12 3.77
C LEU A 486 -5.73 -29.18 4.90
N LYS A 487 -4.77 -28.89 5.79
CA LYS A 487 -4.98 -27.96 6.91
C LYS A 487 -3.82 -26.99 7.06
N GLY A 488 -4.13 -25.85 7.65
CA GLY A 488 -3.13 -24.84 7.99
C GLY A 488 -2.41 -24.31 6.75
N PHE A 489 -1.09 -24.17 6.87
CA PHE A 489 -0.23 -23.63 5.83
C PHE A 489 -0.25 -24.45 4.52
N LEU A 490 -0.60 -25.74 4.59
CA LEU A 490 -0.68 -26.58 3.41
C LEU A 490 -1.71 -26.06 2.40
N CYS A 491 -2.82 -25.48 2.86
CA CYS A 491 -3.83 -24.87 2.00
C CYS A 491 -3.27 -23.65 1.24
N VAL A 492 -2.40 -22.86 1.87
CA VAL A 492 -1.76 -21.71 1.22
C VAL A 492 -0.85 -22.19 0.08
N VAL A 493 -0.04 -23.23 0.31
CA VAL A 493 0.80 -23.84 -0.73
C VAL A 493 -0.07 -24.38 -1.87
N TYR A 494 -1.18 -25.03 -1.53
CA TYR A 494 -2.12 -25.61 -2.48
C TYR A 494 -2.74 -24.54 -3.39
N ARG A 495 -3.19 -23.43 -2.79
CA ARG A 495 -3.72 -22.26 -3.50
C ARG A 495 -2.67 -21.69 -4.46
N SER A 496 -1.46 -21.40 -3.96
CA SER A 496 -0.38 -20.84 -4.80
C SER A 496 0.02 -21.79 -5.94
N LEU A 497 -0.03 -23.12 -5.73
CA LEU A 497 0.20 -24.09 -6.79
C LEU A 497 -0.94 -24.11 -7.82
N ALA A 498 -2.20 -23.99 -7.37
CA ALA A 498 -3.35 -23.89 -8.26
C ALA A 498 -3.30 -22.61 -9.10
N ASP A 499 -2.91 -21.48 -8.53
CA ASP A 499 -2.72 -20.21 -9.28
C ASP A 499 -1.68 -20.37 -10.39
N VAL A 500 -0.52 -20.98 -10.09
CA VAL A 500 0.50 -21.30 -11.11
C VAL A 500 -0.08 -22.23 -12.17
N VAL A 501 -0.73 -23.32 -11.77
CA VAL A 501 -1.34 -24.27 -12.71
C VAL A 501 -2.34 -23.58 -13.65
N GLY A 502 -3.19 -22.69 -13.12
CA GLY A 502 -4.15 -21.93 -13.90
C GLY A 502 -3.46 -20.93 -14.84
N SER A 503 -2.44 -20.22 -14.38
CA SER A 503 -1.68 -19.27 -15.20
C SER A 503 -0.92 -19.96 -16.35
N PHE A 504 -0.39 -21.17 -16.15
CA PHE A 504 0.35 -21.91 -17.17
C PHE A 504 -0.45 -23.00 -17.90
N SER A 505 -1.79 -22.95 -17.85
CA SER A 505 -2.71 -23.93 -18.46
C SER A 505 -2.37 -24.25 -19.94
N ARG A 506 -2.05 -23.22 -20.73
CA ARG A 506 -1.66 -23.34 -22.15
C ARG A 506 -0.38 -24.15 -22.39
N TRP A 507 0.56 -24.15 -21.46
CA TRP A 507 1.81 -24.89 -21.60
C TRP A 507 1.68 -26.32 -21.05
N ILE A 508 0.87 -26.49 -20.00
CA ILE A 508 0.49 -27.80 -19.48
C ILE A 508 -0.24 -28.62 -20.55
N SER A 509 -1.06 -27.99 -21.40
CA SER A 509 -1.77 -28.67 -22.50
C SER A 509 -0.84 -29.29 -23.56
N VAL A 510 0.37 -28.73 -23.74
CA VAL A 510 1.36 -29.16 -24.75
C VAL A 510 2.19 -30.37 -24.29
N SER A 511 2.30 -30.61 -22.96
CA SER A 511 2.98 -31.78 -22.37
C SER A 511 2.05 -32.56 -21.42
N PRO A 512 1.03 -33.26 -21.96
CA PRO A 512 -0.10 -33.80 -21.19
C PRO A 512 0.23 -35.11 -20.47
N SER A 513 1.27 -35.16 -19.64
CA SER A 513 1.67 -36.42 -19.01
C SER A 513 0.82 -36.82 -17.78
N ASN A 514 0.02 -35.93 -17.18
CA ASN A 514 -0.68 -36.20 -15.90
C ASN A 514 -2.05 -35.49 -15.72
N ALA A 515 -2.99 -35.63 -16.67
CA ALA A 515 -4.33 -35.01 -16.55
C ALA A 515 -5.12 -35.49 -15.32
N ARG A 516 -5.03 -36.78 -14.97
CA ARG A 516 -5.75 -37.35 -13.83
C ARG A 516 -5.25 -36.83 -12.47
N PRO A 517 -3.94 -36.87 -12.15
CA PRO A 517 -3.41 -36.25 -10.93
C PRO A 517 -3.78 -34.77 -10.82
N LEU A 518 -3.77 -34.03 -11.94
CA LEU A 518 -4.14 -32.62 -12.00
C LEU A 518 -5.62 -32.39 -11.63
N LEU A 519 -6.55 -33.16 -12.20
CA LEU A 519 -7.97 -33.05 -11.89
C LEU A 519 -8.27 -33.45 -10.44
N LEU A 520 -7.62 -34.49 -9.91
CA LEU A 520 -7.78 -34.89 -8.52
C LEU A 520 -7.23 -33.83 -7.55
N PHE A 521 -6.10 -33.22 -7.91
CA PHE A 521 -5.57 -32.07 -7.20
C PHE A 521 -6.58 -30.90 -7.20
N LEU A 522 -7.08 -30.46 -8.35
CA LEU A 522 -8.03 -29.35 -8.38
C LEU A 522 -9.31 -29.66 -7.59
N ALA A 523 -9.85 -30.87 -7.71
CA ALA A 523 -11.02 -31.29 -6.96
C ALA A 523 -10.81 -31.26 -5.44
N GLY A 524 -9.65 -31.73 -4.96
CA GLY A 524 -9.30 -31.66 -3.54
C GLY A 524 -9.26 -30.22 -3.02
N GLY A 525 -8.73 -29.29 -3.81
CA GLY A 525 -8.67 -27.87 -3.42
C GLY A 525 -10.01 -27.14 -3.51
N ILE A 526 -10.88 -27.48 -4.47
CA ILE A 526 -12.23 -26.88 -4.56
C ILE A 526 -13.03 -27.12 -3.28
N SER A 527 -12.83 -28.28 -2.64
CA SER A 527 -13.51 -28.64 -1.38
C SER A 527 -13.07 -27.82 -0.15
N GLU A 528 -11.94 -27.09 -0.24
CA GLU A 528 -11.36 -26.34 0.87
C GLU A 528 -11.50 -24.82 0.67
N PRO A 529 -12.13 -24.06 1.58
CA PRO A 529 -12.49 -22.64 1.38
C PRO A 529 -11.34 -21.71 0.96
N ILE A 530 -10.12 -21.97 1.46
CA ILE A 530 -8.93 -21.15 1.18
C ILE A 530 -8.45 -21.34 -0.28
N CYS A 531 -8.65 -22.54 -0.81
CA CYS A 531 -8.14 -22.96 -2.12
C CYS A 531 -9.20 -22.90 -3.22
N THR A 532 -10.49 -22.83 -2.84
CA THR A 532 -11.64 -22.96 -3.73
C THR A 532 -11.51 -22.11 -4.98
N HIS A 533 -11.33 -20.80 -4.82
CA HIS A 533 -11.31 -19.86 -5.93
C HIS A 533 -10.17 -20.15 -6.94
N ALA A 534 -8.94 -20.28 -6.43
CA ALA A 534 -7.76 -20.58 -7.24
C ALA A 534 -7.91 -21.91 -8.01
N CYS A 535 -8.44 -22.94 -7.35
CA CYS A 535 -8.64 -24.25 -7.96
C CYS A 535 -9.79 -24.27 -8.98
N ALA A 536 -10.88 -23.56 -8.72
CA ALA A 536 -12.00 -23.42 -9.65
C ALA A 536 -11.58 -22.67 -10.92
N SER A 537 -10.88 -21.55 -10.77
CA SER A 537 -10.35 -20.78 -11.92
C SER A 537 -9.32 -21.58 -12.72
N ALA A 538 -8.40 -22.29 -12.04
CA ALA A 538 -7.43 -23.15 -12.70
C ALA A 538 -8.11 -24.30 -13.47
N LEU A 539 -9.14 -24.93 -12.90
CA LEU A 539 -9.93 -25.96 -13.57
C LEU A 539 -10.57 -25.42 -14.85
N ARG A 540 -11.18 -24.23 -14.78
CA ARG A 540 -11.77 -23.58 -15.96
C ARG A 540 -10.73 -23.35 -17.06
N LYS A 541 -9.61 -22.71 -16.75
CA LYS A 541 -8.55 -22.42 -17.74
C LYS A 541 -7.98 -23.69 -18.38
N ILE A 542 -7.76 -24.74 -17.58
CA ILE A 542 -7.28 -26.03 -18.09
C ILE A 542 -8.30 -26.68 -19.03
N CYS A 543 -9.59 -26.63 -18.68
CA CYS A 543 -10.66 -27.16 -19.54
C CYS A 543 -10.79 -26.38 -20.85
N GLU A 544 -10.59 -25.05 -20.83
CA GLU A 544 -10.60 -24.20 -22.02
C GLU A 544 -9.38 -24.43 -22.93
N ASP A 545 -8.18 -24.55 -22.36
CA ASP A 545 -6.92 -24.64 -23.12
C ASP A 545 -6.54 -26.07 -23.56
N ALA A 546 -7.04 -27.12 -22.88
CA ALA A 546 -6.63 -28.51 -23.09
C ALA A 546 -7.79 -29.52 -23.28
N PRO A 547 -8.85 -29.23 -24.07
CA PRO A 547 -10.05 -30.07 -24.11
C PRO A 547 -9.75 -31.51 -24.57
N ALA A 548 -8.86 -31.69 -25.55
CA ALA A 548 -8.55 -33.00 -26.11
C ALA A 548 -7.90 -33.98 -25.11
N VAL A 549 -7.16 -33.47 -24.12
CA VAL A 549 -6.47 -34.27 -23.08
C VAL A 549 -7.46 -34.71 -21.99
N ILE A 550 -8.44 -33.85 -21.72
CA ILE A 550 -9.43 -34.04 -20.65
C ILE A 550 -10.60 -34.91 -21.11
N GLN A 551 -10.82 -35.01 -22.43
CA GLN A 551 -11.86 -35.86 -23.04
C GLN A 551 -11.63 -37.38 -22.87
N GLU A 552 -10.50 -37.84 -22.34
CA GLU A 552 -10.33 -39.25 -22.03
C GLU A 552 -11.42 -39.71 -21.04
N THR A 553 -12.00 -40.88 -21.30
CA THR A 553 -13.18 -41.39 -20.57
C THR A 553 -12.96 -41.44 -19.05
N SER A 554 -11.76 -41.79 -18.58
CA SER A 554 -11.43 -41.80 -17.16
C SER A 554 -11.34 -40.41 -16.50
N ASN A 555 -11.12 -39.36 -17.28
CA ASN A 555 -11.03 -37.98 -16.81
C ASN A 555 -12.42 -37.33 -16.77
N LEU A 556 -13.28 -37.68 -17.73
CA LEU A 556 -14.70 -37.29 -17.73
C LEU A 556 -15.42 -37.78 -16.47
N ASP A 557 -15.15 -39.02 -16.02
CA ASP A 557 -15.73 -39.55 -14.78
C ASP A 557 -15.37 -38.69 -13.55
N ILE A 558 -14.15 -38.14 -13.51
CA ILE A 558 -13.69 -37.26 -12.42
C ILE A 558 -14.40 -35.91 -12.49
N LEU A 559 -14.55 -35.32 -13.68
CA LEU A 559 -15.28 -34.06 -13.87
C LEU A 559 -16.76 -34.18 -13.46
N MET A 560 -17.39 -35.29 -13.81
CA MET A 560 -18.77 -35.56 -13.38
C MET A 560 -18.87 -35.71 -11.87
N TRP A 561 -17.92 -36.41 -11.25
CA TRP A 561 -17.85 -36.52 -9.79
C TRP A 561 -17.67 -35.15 -9.10
N ILE A 562 -16.83 -34.26 -9.65
CA ILE A 562 -16.69 -32.87 -9.17
C ILE A 562 -18.05 -32.15 -9.23
N GLY A 563 -18.76 -32.26 -10.36
CA GLY A 563 -20.09 -31.66 -10.54
C GLY A 563 -21.13 -32.16 -9.55
N GLU A 564 -21.12 -33.46 -9.23
CA GLU A 564 -22.00 -34.07 -8.22
C GLU A 564 -21.67 -33.57 -6.80
N CYS A 565 -20.40 -33.28 -6.50
CA CYS A 565 -19.99 -32.80 -5.18
C CYS A 565 -20.28 -31.32 -4.92
N LEU A 566 -20.65 -30.52 -5.93
CA LEU A 566 -20.96 -29.09 -5.76
C LEU A 566 -22.09 -28.82 -4.75
N GLU A 567 -23.06 -29.73 -4.61
CA GLU A 567 -24.11 -29.63 -3.58
C GLU A 567 -23.58 -29.75 -2.15
N GLN A 568 -22.46 -30.47 -1.97
CA GLN A 568 -21.87 -30.73 -0.67
C GLN A 568 -20.89 -29.63 -0.26
N TRP A 569 -20.19 -29.02 -1.22
CA TRP A 569 -19.11 -28.07 -0.94
C TRP A 569 -19.57 -26.63 -0.64
N ASN A 570 -20.81 -26.26 -0.96
CA ASN A 570 -21.42 -24.98 -0.53
C ASN A 570 -20.57 -23.73 -0.90
N LEU A 571 -20.01 -23.70 -2.10
CA LEU A 571 -19.09 -22.68 -2.62
C LEU A 571 -19.73 -21.27 -2.76
N ALA A 572 -18.93 -20.24 -3.04
CA ALA A 572 -19.45 -18.98 -3.56
C ALA A 572 -20.06 -19.20 -4.96
N LEU A 573 -21.04 -18.37 -5.37
CA LEU A 573 -21.71 -18.52 -6.66
C LEU A 573 -20.75 -18.35 -7.85
N GLU A 574 -19.77 -17.45 -7.71
CA GLU A 574 -18.73 -17.20 -8.71
C GLU A 574 -17.86 -18.46 -8.91
N ASP A 575 -17.43 -19.11 -7.84
CA ASP A 575 -16.64 -20.33 -7.91
C ASP A 575 -17.43 -21.53 -8.45
N GLU A 576 -18.73 -21.63 -8.13
CA GLU A 576 -19.60 -22.63 -8.77
C GLU A 576 -19.72 -22.41 -10.27
N GLU A 577 -19.81 -21.15 -10.71
CA GLU A 577 -19.88 -20.80 -12.13
C GLU A 577 -18.62 -21.23 -12.86
N GLU A 578 -17.44 -20.96 -12.29
CA GLU A 578 -16.15 -21.36 -12.85
C GLU A 578 -16.09 -22.88 -13.06
N VAL A 579 -16.48 -23.67 -12.06
CA VAL A 579 -16.48 -25.15 -12.14
C VAL A 579 -17.48 -25.65 -13.18
N ILE A 580 -18.69 -25.08 -13.21
CA ILE A 580 -19.73 -25.50 -14.16
C ILE A 580 -19.33 -25.14 -15.58
N SER A 581 -18.79 -23.94 -15.78
CA SER A 581 -18.20 -23.51 -17.05
C SER A 581 -17.10 -24.46 -17.52
N ALA A 582 -16.22 -24.90 -16.61
CA ALA A 582 -15.17 -25.84 -16.92
C ALA A 582 -15.73 -27.18 -17.43
N ILE A 583 -16.72 -27.74 -16.74
CA ILE A 583 -17.35 -29.02 -17.11
C ILE A 583 -18.09 -28.87 -18.45
N THR A 584 -18.84 -27.79 -18.64
CA THR A 584 -19.67 -27.59 -19.84
C THR A 584 -18.84 -27.35 -21.09
N VAL A 585 -17.70 -26.64 -20.99
CA VAL A 585 -16.73 -26.49 -22.09
C VAL A 585 -16.23 -27.85 -22.56
N ILE A 586 -15.88 -28.75 -21.64
CA ILE A 586 -15.45 -30.11 -22.00
C ILE A 586 -16.60 -30.89 -22.62
N LEU A 587 -17.80 -30.87 -22.03
CA LEU A 587 -18.96 -31.57 -22.57
C LEU A 587 -19.32 -31.09 -23.99
N GLY A 588 -19.28 -29.78 -24.25
CA GLY A 588 -19.51 -29.21 -25.58
C GLY A 588 -18.47 -29.64 -26.63
N SER A 589 -17.26 -29.98 -26.19
CA SER A 589 -16.19 -30.46 -27.06
C SER A 589 -16.25 -31.98 -27.34
N VAL A 590 -17.13 -32.74 -26.67
CA VAL A 590 -17.29 -34.19 -26.87
C VAL A 590 -17.93 -34.49 -28.23
N ALA A 591 -17.24 -35.26 -29.08
CA ALA A 591 -17.74 -35.58 -30.42
C ALA A 591 -19.00 -36.47 -30.44
N ASN A 592 -19.21 -37.31 -29.41
CA ASN A 592 -20.37 -38.20 -29.33
C ASN A 592 -21.56 -37.52 -28.65
N LYS A 593 -22.55 -37.10 -29.45
CA LYS A 593 -23.78 -36.44 -28.97
C LYS A 593 -24.60 -37.26 -27.98
N GLU A 594 -24.62 -38.59 -28.09
CA GLU A 594 -25.35 -39.44 -27.13
C GLU A 594 -24.67 -39.46 -25.77
N LEU A 595 -23.34 -39.53 -25.76
CA LEU A 595 -22.53 -39.46 -24.54
C LEU A 595 -22.62 -38.06 -23.91
N GLN A 596 -22.52 -37.01 -24.72
CA GLN A 596 -22.69 -35.62 -24.30
C GLN A 596 -24.05 -35.41 -23.62
N ASN A 597 -25.15 -35.82 -24.27
CA ASN A 597 -26.49 -35.68 -23.69
C ASN A 597 -26.64 -36.47 -22.38
N LYS A 598 -26.06 -37.67 -22.30
CA LYS A 598 -26.08 -38.48 -21.08
C LYS A 598 -25.35 -37.78 -19.93
N LEU A 599 -24.16 -37.25 -20.18
CA LEU A 599 -23.35 -36.56 -19.18
C LEU A 599 -23.97 -35.21 -18.76
N LEU A 600 -24.53 -34.45 -19.71
CA LEU A 600 -25.27 -33.22 -19.40
C LEU A 600 -26.50 -33.51 -18.52
N THR A 601 -27.23 -34.58 -18.84
CA THR A 601 -28.38 -35.03 -18.03
C THR A 601 -27.92 -35.44 -16.63
N GLN A 602 -26.77 -36.12 -16.51
CA GLN A 602 -26.20 -36.48 -15.22
C GLN A 602 -25.79 -35.24 -14.40
N LEU A 603 -25.12 -34.26 -15.01
CA LEU A 603 -24.70 -33.02 -14.34
C LEU A 603 -25.90 -32.24 -13.80
N LEU A 604 -26.98 -32.17 -14.58
CA LEU A 604 -28.19 -31.44 -14.23
C LEU A 604 -29.16 -32.24 -13.37
N SER A 605 -28.95 -33.56 -13.21
CA SER A 605 -29.90 -34.45 -12.51
C SER A 605 -30.16 -34.03 -11.07
N SER A 606 -29.12 -33.55 -10.38
CA SER A 606 -29.19 -33.04 -9.02
C SER A 606 -30.00 -31.74 -8.95
N SER A 607 -29.74 -30.80 -9.87
CA SER A 607 -30.52 -29.57 -10.06
C SER A 607 -32.00 -29.84 -10.39
N TYR A 608 -32.29 -30.81 -11.26
CA TYR A 608 -33.65 -31.23 -11.60
C TYR A 608 -34.36 -31.90 -10.41
N GLY A 609 -33.66 -32.70 -9.61
CA GLY A 609 -34.20 -33.31 -8.40
C GLY A 609 -34.65 -32.24 -7.39
N VAL A 610 -33.81 -31.24 -7.13
CA VAL A 610 -34.12 -30.10 -6.26
C VAL A 610 -35.32 -29.29 -6.80
N LEU A 611 -35.38 -29.05 -8.11
CA LEU A 611 -36.52 -28.35 -8.73
C LEU A 611 -37.81 -29.17 -8.69
N SER A 612 -37.73 -30.50 -8.89
CA SER A 612 -38.88 -31.40 -8.83
C SER A 612 -39.49 -31.43 -7.43
N THR A 613 -38.68 -31.38 -6.36
CA THR A 613 -39.17 -31.32 -4.98
C THR A 613 -39.94 -30.04 -4.64
N LEU A 614 -39.78 -28.99 -5.44
CA LEU A 614 -40.52 -27.73 -5.31
C LEU A 614 -41.83 -27.71 -6.10
N VAL A 615 -41.89 -28.48 -7.20
CA VAL A 615 -43.05 -28.60 -8.08
C VAL A 615 -44.07 -29.59 -7.54
N ASP A 616 -43.65 -30.53 -6.68
CA ASP A 616 -44.57 -31.39 -5.92
C ASP A 616 -45.30 -30.57 -4.82
N ASP A 617 -46.61 -30.37 -5.01
CA ASP A 617 -47.55 -29.49 -4.28
C ASP A 617 -47.62 -29.64 -2.73
N ASP A 618 -46.87 -30.55 -2.10
CA ASP A 618 -46.97 -30.84 -0.65
C ASP A 618 -45.99 -30.06 0.26
N VAL A 619 -45.04 -29.31 -0.32
CA VAL A 619 -43.96 -28.63 0.45
C VAL A 619 -44.37 -27.25 1.01
N GLU A 620 -45.35 -26.57 0.40
CA GLU A 620 -45.82 -25.25 0.88
C GLU A 620 -46.42 -25.30 2.30
N SER A 621 -46.97 -26.44 2.71
CA SER A 621 -47.66 -26.62 4.00
C SER A 621 -46.72 -27.01 5.15
N SER A 622 -45.59 -27.66 4.86
CA SER A 622 -44.67 -28.22 5.86
C SER A 622 -43.42 -27.37 6.09
N GLY A 623 -42.92 -26.65 5.08
CA GLY A 623 -41.70 -25.82 5.17
C GLY A 623 -41.82 -24.55 6.02
N ARG A 624 -43.05 -24.02 6.20
CA ARG A 624 -43.30 -22.81 7.01
C ARG A 624 -43.06 -23.00 8.52
N GLN A 625 -42.91 -24.24 9.00
CA GLN A 625 -42.70 -24.51 10.43
C GLN A 625 -41.23 -24.32 10.87
N ASN A 626 -40.27 -24.26 9.95
CA ASN A 626 -38.86 -24.03 10.29
C ASN A 626 -38.16 -23.12 9.25
N PRO A 627 -37.98 -21.82 9.54
CA PRO A 627 -37.38 -20.84 8.62
C PRO A 627 -36.00 -21.23 8.08
N ALA A 628 -35.21 -21.97 8.87
CA ALA A 628 -33.87 -22.43 8.49
C ALA A 628 -33.90 -23.53 7.41
N THR A 629 -34.92 -24.38 7.41
CA THR A 629 -35.08 -25.44 6.41
C THR A 629 -35.57 -24.86 5.09
N TYR A 630 -36.48 -23.89 5.15
CA TYR A 630 -37.00 -23.18 3.98
C TYR A 630 -35.95 -22.32 3.28
N THR A 631 -35.10 -21.61 4.05
CA THR A 631 -33.98 -20.83 3.50
C THR A 631 -32.92 -21.71 2.83
N ARG A 632 -32.57 -22.87 3.41
CA ARG A 632 -31.67 -23.85 2.76
C ARG A 632 -32.26 -24.47 1.50
N MET A 633 -33.56 -24.74 1.50
CA MET A 633 -34.26 -25.23 0.30
C MET A 633 -34.24 -24.18 -0.80
N LEU A 634 -34.60 -22.93 -0.49
CA LEU A 634 -34.53 -21.82 -1.44
C LEU A 634 -33.11 -21.57 -1.96
N SER A 635 -32.08 -21.67 -1.11
CA SER A 635 -30.68 -21.53 -1.55
C SER A 635 -30.26 -22.68 -2.46
N SER A 636 -30.69 -23.91 -2.17
CA SER A 636 -30.42 -25.07 -3.03
C SER A 636 -31.08 -24.93 -4.41
N VAL A 637 -32.32 -24.42 -4.44
CA VAL A 637 -33.10 -24.21 -5.67
C VAL A 637 -32.52 -23.09 -6.52
N THR A 638 -32.20 -21.96 -5.90
CA THR A 638 -31.57 -20.82 -6.61
C THR A 638 -30.23 -21.23 -7.20
N ARG A 639 -29.42 -22.00 -6.46
CA ARG A 639 -28.20 -22.61 -7.00
C ARG A 639 -28.52 -23.56 -8.15
N GLY A 640 -29.43 -24.53 -7.98
CA GLY A 640 -29.81 -25.47 -9.05
C GLY A 640 -30.27 -24.79 -10.35
N LEU A 641 -31.04 -23.70 -10.24
CA LEU A 641 -31.42 -22.85 -11.37
C LEU A 641 -30.20 -22.16 -12.00
N TYR A 642 -29.34 -21.58 -11.17
CA TYR A 642 -28.10 -20.93 -11.60
C TYR A 642 -27.22 -21.91 -12.40
N ARG A 643 -26.99 -23.12 -11.87
CA ARG A 643 -26.21 -24.18 -12.54
C ARG A 643 -26.82 -24.56 -13.89
N SER A 644 -28.14 -24.71 -13.93
CA SER A 644 -28.87 -25.08 -15.15
C SER A 644 -28.75 -24.00 -16.22
N VAL A 645 -28.90 -22.73 -15.84
CA VAL A 645 -28.77 -21.58 -16.74
C VAL A 645 -27.33 -21.47 -17.26
N SER A 646 -26.32 -21.51 -16.39
CA SER A 646 -24.92 -21.44 -16.79
C SER A 646 -24.51 -22.58 -17.73
N ALA A 647 -24.97 -23.80 -17.47
CA ALA A 647 -24.70 -24.95 -18.34
C ALA A 647 -25.35 -24.81 -19.73
N LEU A 648 -26.60 -24.34 -19.79
CA LEU A 648 -27.33 -24.14 -21.03
C LEU A 648 -26.75 -22.99 -21.89
N ILE A 649 -26.31 -21.91 -21.26
CA ILE A 649 -25.67 -20.77 -21.96
C ILE A 649 -24.41 -21.26 -22.71
N TRP A 650 -23.58 -22.06 -22.07
CA TRP A 650 -22.34 -22.56 -22.66
C TRP A 650 -22.57 -23.60 -23.76
N ASP A 651 -23.53 -24.51 -23.59
CA ASP A 651 -23.91 -25.47 -24.64
C ASP A 651 -24.35 -24.74 -25.92
N ILE A 652 -25.19 -23.70 -25.79
CA ILE A 652 -25.63 -22.85 -26.92
C ILE A 652 -24.46 -22.09 -27.55
N SER A 653 -23.53 -21.57 -26.75
CA SER A 653 -22.35 -20.84 -27.27
C SER A 653 -21.40 -21.75 -28.07
N SER A 654 -21.27 -23.02 -27.68
CA SER A 654 -20.44 -24.01 -28.38
C SER A 654 -21.04 -24.46 -29.72
N MET A 655 -22.36 -24.32 -29.90
CA MET A 655 -23.04 -24.61 -31.17
C MET A 655 -22.85 -23.51 -32.24
N GLY A 656 -22.33 -22.34 -31.86
CA GLY A 656 -22.13 -21.20 -32.75
C GLY A 656 -20.82 -21.26 -33.56
N GLN A 657 -20.68 -22.20 -34.49
CA GLN A 657 -19.68 -22.06 -35.56
C GLN A 657 -20.20 -21.14 -36.68
N GLN A 658 -19.29 -20.28 -37.17
CA GLN A 658 -19.51 -19.14 -38.08
C GLN A 658 -20.47 -19.41 -39.25
N VAL A 659 -21.50 -18.56 -39.39
CA VAL A 659 -22.17 -18.31 -40.66
C VAL A 659 -21.53 -17.07 -41.27
N GLU A 660 -20.74 -17.26 -42.34
CA GLU A 660 -20.26 -16.16 -43.19
C GLU A 660 -21.45 -15.48 -43.90
N GLY A 661 -21.52 -14.15 -43.78
CA GLY A 661 -22.15 -13.31 -44.80
C GLY A 661 -23.26 -12.38 -44.33
N GLY A 662 -23.04 -11.07 -44.51
CA GLY A 662 -24.08 -10.10 -44.78
C GLY A 662 -24.55 -9.26 -43.60
N LEU A 663 -24.10 -8.00 -43.56
CA LEU A 663 -24.71 -6.92 -42.80
C LEU A 663 -26.12 -6.64 -43.35
N ASP A 664 -27.13 -7.08 -42.60
CA ASP A 664 -28.49 -6.53 -42.58
C ASP A 664 -28.98 -6.59 -41.12
N PRO A 665 -29.92 -5.74 -40.66
CA PRO A 665 -30.43 -5.82 -39.30
C PRO A 665 -31.33 -7.06 -39.19
N ILE A 666 -30.74 -8.16 -38.73
CA ILE A 666 -31.31 -9.52 -38.70
C ILE A 666 -31.91 -9.77 -37.31
N LEU A 667 -33.24 -9.71 -37.15
CA LEU A 667 -34.07 -10.58 -36.27
C LEU A 667 -35.39 -9.88 -35.89
N ALA A 668 -36.49 -10.33 -36.48
CA ALA A 668 -37.83 -10.19 -35.92
C ALA A 668 -38.21 -11.54 -35.30
N TYR A 669 -38.37 -11.58 -33.98
CA TYR A 669 -38.77 -12.79 -33.25
C TYR A 669 -40.29 -12.83 -33.09
N THR A 670 -40.96 -13.79 -33.72
CA THR A 670 -42.41 -14.00 -33.56
C THR A 670 -42.64 -15.13 -32.54
N ALA A 671 -43.17 -14.77 -31.36
CA ALA A 671 -43.59 -15.76 -30.38
C ALA A 671 -44.86 -16.49 -30.86
N GLY A 672 -44.90 -17.82 -30.73
CA GLY A 672 -46.05 -18.65 -31.11
C GLY A 672 -47.24 -18.58 -30.14
N ALA A 673 -47.11 -17.82 -29.06
CA ALA A 673 -48.13 -17.54 -28.05
C ALA A 673 -47.83 -16.18 -27.39
N GLU A 674 -48.74 -15.71 -26.54
CA GLU A 674 -48.57 -14.46 -25.79
C GLU A 674 -47.35 -14.53 -24.87
N ILE A 675 -46.52 -13.48 -24.90
CA ILE A 675 -45.35 -13.35 -24.04
C ILE A 675 -45.83 -12.83 -22.69
N GLU A 676 -45.63 -13.64 -21.65
CA GLU A 676 -46.03 -13.31 -20.28
C GLU A 676 -44.99 -12.40 -19.60
N GLN A 677 -43.71 -12.65 -19.85
CA GLN A 677 -42.61 -11.91 -19.21
C GLN A 677 -41.37 -11.87 -20.10
N LEU A 678 -40.68 -10.73 -20.10
CA LEU A 678 -39.43 -10.52 -20.81
C LEU A 678 -38.42 -9.85 -19.87
N GLN A 679 -37.23 -10.44 -19.72
CA GLN A 679 -36.21 -9.93 -18.81
C GLN A 679 -34.81 -10.05 -19.42
N TRP A 680 -34.09 -8.94 -19.42
CA TRP A 680 -32.69 -8.89 -19.80
C TRP A 680 -31.80 -9.32 -18.63
N SER A 681 -30.72 -10.05 -18.94
CA SER A 681 -29.74 -10.42 -17.92
C SER A 681 -28.95 -9.18 -17.47
N SER A 682 -28.85 -9.00 -16.15
CA SER A 682 -28.04 -7.92 -15.56
C SER A 682 -26.54 -8.22 -15.57
N SER A 683 -26.15 -9.50 -15.68
CA SER A 683 -24.75 -9.92 -15.75
C SER A 683 -24.25 -10.06 -17.19
N GLN A 684 -25.13 -10.31 -18.16
CA GLN A 684 -24.79 -10.46 -19.57
C GLN A 684 -25.80 -9.69 -20.45
N PRO A 685 -25.53 -8.41 -20.79
CA PRO A 685 -26.53 -7.51 -21.38
C PRO A 685 -26.98 -7.92 -22.79
N ASP A 686 -26.25 -8.80 -23.46
CA ASP A 686 -26.57 -9.31 -24.81
C ASP A 686 -27.63 -10.43 -24.79
N TRP A 687 -28.21 -10.76 -23.63
CA TRP A 687 -29.13 -11.89 -23.48
C TRP A 687 -30.47 -11.50 -22.86
N VAL A 688 -31.55 -12.06 -23.43
CA VAL A 688 -32.94 -11.87 -22.99
C VAL A 688 -33.63 -13.21 -22.76
N ALA A 689 -34.33 -13.32 -21.62
CA ALA A 689 -35.23 -14.41 -21.33
C ALA A 689 -36.67 -14.01 -21.66
N ILE A 690 -37.39 -14.86 -22.39
CA ILE A 690 -38.78 -14.69 -22.82
C ILE A 690 -39.59 -15.86 -22.28
N ALA A 691 -40.55 -15.57 -21.39
CA ALA A 691 -41.51 -16.54 -20.90
C ALA A 691 -42.81 -16.45 -21.71
N PHE A 692 -43.31 -17.58 -22.20
CA PHE A 692 -44.60 -17.68 -22.89
C PHE A 692 -45.28 -19.01 -22.52
N SER A 693 -46.55 -18.94 -22.12
CA SER A 693 -47.29 -20.11 -21.61
C SER A 693 -46.52 -20.83 -20.49
N THR A 694 -46.14 -22.10 -20.67
CA THR A 694 -45.36 -22.94 -19.73
C THR A 694 -43.88 -23.08 -20.11
N LYS A 695 -43.38 -22.22 -21.02
CA LYS A 695 -42.03 -22.33 -21.59
C LYS A 695 -41.24 -21.04 -21.38
N LEU A 696 -39.95 -21.19 -21.11
CA LEU A 696 -38.98 -20.11 -21.07
C LEU A 696 -37.98 -20.32 -22.23
N GLN A 697 -37.75 -19.27 -23.01
CA GLN A 697 -36.73 -19.24 -24.06
C GLN A 697 -35.71 -18.16 -23.75
N ILE A 698 -34.43 -18.48 -23.94
CA ILE A 698 -33.33 -17.54 -23.74
C ILE A 698 -32.72 -17.26 -25.12
N LEU A 699 -32.65 -15.99 -25.49
CA LEU A 699 -32.18 -15.52 -26.78
C LEU A 699 -31.01 -14.57 -26.57
N ARG A 700 -29.97 -14.72 -27.40
CA ARG A 700 -28.91 -13.74 -27.54
C ARG A 700 -29.35 -12.71 -28.57
N VAL A 701 -29.25 -11.42 -28.24
CA VAL A 701 -29.69 -10.30 -29.08
C VAL A 701 -28.47 -9.54 -29.60
#